data_AF-A0A7Y1UDG8-F1
#
_entry.id   AF-A0A7Y1UDG8-F1
#
_cell.length_a   1.000
_cell.length_b   1.000
_cell.length_c   1.000
_cell.angle_alpha   90.00
_cell.angle_beta   90.00
_cell.angle_gamma   90.00
#
_symmetry.space_group_name_H-M   'P 1'
#
loop_
_entity.id
_entity.type
_entity.pdbx_description
1 polymer ?
#
loop_
_entity_poly.entity_id
_entity_poly.type
_entity_poly.pdbx_seq_one_letter_code
_entity_poly.pdbx_strand_id
1 'polypeptide(L)'
;MIKFNFFTISLLIALLISSLSIAQDEIQQSLNGKSLPASGTLRVLVLFVEIDYDVRPNADPLDPKKGTELWPKGQLPKWKDDMFDPFPTESPKARMTRFFHDCSFGQLKIIGDYYDDVITIKESEINQPIQYHVLNKWVIKKVTEQGLKTHSNLGLKDFDLWTLTRNGMPKVTPSVDDPLKLDHVMVIYRNFAKQPSGTGRAAPGRFGNLFGFNTDSYSIFGAYSDLPFNMARHEFIHLVLGDNNFHAGGGQSYGTNYFIPQQGGWSILGAANSSLMICSAWDRDRLGWVGPNKKYSLSALDLFGKEVRTDLDGNNVEHEGIYVLRDFVSTGDALRVKLPGIRDNEYPQWIWIENHQTKAFNGSEFDTFQFAEAKCVDDPVPGIYAYMQVDKDIKEGSKLYSGYGDYIRPIPATGMYDFVFSEEKIPNRCINSKPMQSFARVPSLQNALTGNHMLEFPVGDLNGNGSISSKEGRIMAIEKIGKDEYVYRLPYLGHSDMAFTMDGNNEIGIGTNPSANNMYTLVSAEPGTRGGVLGKDGFGKPNNRIIFLNGVSIKILENLSGGKIKVEVKFNQTEISRNTRWCADSIVLPNIANAEYDLQIKNKSVLTLDQGLTATRIINPVEFDKEKIFASPTQLFAQQNTKILINEKSKVQVINGSKLAMLDNSVLVLDEESKLEIDKTSFLVLSNQSKIIVKGKSELIIRNKTLFEVLKELNVVEVESGKFRYCR
;
A
#
# COMPACT_ATOMS: atom_id res chain seq x y z
N MET A 1 -39.66 43.90 -50.44
CA MET A 1 -38.28 44.17 -50.85
C MET A 1 -37.41 44.30 -49.60
N ILE A 2 -36.95 43.19 -49.02
CA ILE A 2 -35.85 43.17 -48.03
C ILE A 2 -35.05 41.90 -48.38
N LYS A 3 -33.92 42.09 -49.06
CA LYS A 3 -32.99 41.00 -49.39
C LYS A 3 -32.23 40.64 -48.12
N PHE A 4 -32.61 39.52 -47.49
CA PHE A 4 -31.84 38.95 -46.40
C PHE A 4 -30.51 38.40 -46.95
N ASN A 5 -29.41 38.93 -46.42
CA ASN A 5 -28.07 38.68 -46.90
C ASN A 5 -27.59 37.33 -46.36
N PHE A 6 -27.76 36.27 -47.16
CA PHE A 6 -27.36 34.88 -46.84
C PHE A 6 -25.90 34.78 -46.37
N PHE A 7 -25.04 35.68 -46.86
CA PHE A 7 -23.61 35.72 -46.52
C PHE A 7 -23.34 36.02 -45.04
N THR A 8 -24.16 36.86 -44.40
CA THR A 8 -23.96 37.26 -43.00
C THR A 8 -24.39 36.17 -42.02
N ILE A 9 -25.40 35.38 -42.39
CA ILE A 9 -25.88 34.23 -41.59
C ILE A 9 -24.89 33.07 -41.68
N SER A 10 -24.32 32.79 -42.86
CA SER A 10 -23.27 31.76 -43.01
C SER A 10 -21.99 32.13 -42.27
N LEU A 11 -21.60 33.41 -42.21
CA LEU A 11 -20.43 33.86 -41.45
C LEU A 11 -20.66 33.78 -39.93
N LEU A 12 -21.87 34.10 -39.45
CA LEU A 12 -22.23 33.93 -38.03
C LEU A 12 -22.30 32.46 -37.62
N ILE A 13 -22.84 31.58 -38.47
CA ILE A 13 -22.88 30.13 -38.22
C ILE A 13 -21.47 29.55 -38.28
N ALA A 14 -20.61 29.98 -39.19
CA ALA A 14 -19.20 29.56 -39.23
C ALA A 14 -18.40 30.06 -38.00
N LEU A 15 -18.68 31.28 -37.51
CA LEU A 15 -18.10 31.81 -36.26
C LEU A 15 -18.62 31.08 -35.02
N LEU A 16 -19.91 30.72 -34.98
CA LEU A 16 -20.51 29.88 -33.94
C LEU A 16 -19.99 28.43 -33.98
N ILE A 17 -19.73 27.86 -35.16
CA ILE A 17 -19.13 26.53 -35.31
C ILE A 17 -17.62 26.56 -34.97
N SER A 18 -16.93 27.67 -35.22
CA SER A 18 -15.53 27.85 -34.79
C SER A 18 -15.37 28.14 -33.29
N SER A 19 -16.36 28.75 -32.63
CA SER A 19 -16.40 28.86 -31.17
C SER A 19 -16.97 27.61 -30.48
N LEU A 20 -17.61 26.72 -31.24
CA LEU A 20 -17.93 25.33 -30.88
C LEU A 20 -16.80 24.35 -31.25
N SER A 21 -15.64 24.83 -31.71
CA SER A 21 -14.39 24.07 -31.55
C SER A 21 -14.06 24.08 -30.07
N ILE A 22 -14.73 23.14 -29.39
CA ILE A 22 -14.57 22.67 -28.02
C ILE A 22 -13.21 23.15 -27.50
N ALA A 23 -13.21 24.18 -26.66
CA ALA A 23 -12.21 24.27 -25.62
C ALA A 23 -12.36 22.96 -24.85
N GLN A 24 -11.58 21.96 -25.27
CA GLN A 24 -11.48 20.70 -24.58
C GLN A 24 -10.79 21.14 -23.30
N ASP A 25 -11.57 21.39 -22.24
CA ASP A 25 -11.04 21.57 -20.91
C ASP A 25 -10.13 20.36 -20.72
N GLU A 26 -8.82 20.58 -20.85
CA GLU A 26 -7.84 19.50 -20.81
C GLU A 26 -8.08 18.77 -19.49
N ILE A 27 -8.40 17.48 -19.60
CA ILE A 27 -8.76 16.68 -18.44
C ILE A 27 -7.50 16.52 -17.59
N GLN A 28 -7.59 16.83 -16.30
CA GLN A 28 -6.50 16.59 -15.35
C GLN A 28 -6.11 15.11 -15.38
N GLN A 29 -4.82 14.78 -15.44
CA GLN A 29 -4.30 13.43 -15.45
C GLN A 29 -3.10 13.29 -14.50
N SER A 30 -2.97 12.14 -13.81
CA SER A 30 -1.88 11.90 -12.87
C SER A 30 -0.50 11.88 -13.53
N LEU A 31 -0.43 11.49 -14.81
CA LEU A 31 0.82 11.46 -15.58
C LEU A 31 1.44 12.84 -15.80
N ASN A 32 0.68 13.92 -15.58
CA ASN A 32 1.18 15.29 -15.65
C ASN A 32 1.73 15.80 -14.31
N GLY A 33 1.71 14.94 -13.28
CA GLY A 33 2.07 15.28 -11.91
C GLY A 33 1.08 16.25 -11.25
N LYS A 34 1.16 16.34 -9.91
CA LYS A 34 0.33 17.22 -9.09
C LYS A 34 0.77 18.66 -9.29
N SER A 35 1.70 19.15 -8.49
CA SER A 35 2.22 20.52 -8.60
C SER A 35 3.42 20.58 -9.55
N LEU A 36 4.35 19.64 -9.40
CA LEU A 36 5.53 19.48 -10.26
C LEU A 36 5.28 18.44 -11.35
N PRO A 37 6.02 18.47 -12.47
CA PRO A 37 5.88 17.48 -13.54
C PRO A 37 6.26 16.07 -13.06
N ALA A 38 5.60 15.05 -13.61
CA ALA A 38 5.93 13.65 -13.36
C ALA A 38 6.92 13.07 -14.40
N SER A 39 7.33 13.85 -15.39
CA SER A 39 8.31 13.46 -16.41
C SER A 39 9.17 14.65 -16.86
N GLY A 40 10.22 14.37 -17.62
CA GLY A 40 11.23 15.34 -18.04
C GLY A 40 12.28 15.61 -16.96
N THR A 41 12.97 16.75 -17.08
CA THR A 41 14.08 17.13 -16.17
C THR A 41 13.67 18.29 -15.29
N LEU A 42 13.83 18.13 -13.97
CA LEU A 42 13.68 19.21 -13.00
C LEU A 42 15.01 19.40 -12.28
N ARG A 43 15.45 20.66 -12.17
CA ARG A 43 16.70 21.00 -11.47
C ARG A 43 16.40 21.71 -10.16
N VAL A 44 16.89 21.12 -9.07
CA VAL A 44 16.74 21.65 -7.72
C VAL A 44 17.91 22.58 -7.38
N LEU A 45 17.62 23.80 -6.92
CA LEU A 45 18.62 24.64 -6.25
C LEU A 45 18.68 24.30 -4.77
N VAL A 46 19.83 23.83 -4.28
CA VAL A 46 20.02 23.48 -2.87
C VAL A 46 20.73 24.61 -2.12
N LEU A 47 20.17 25.01 -0.97
CA LEU A 47 20.70 26.03 -0.07
C LEU A 47 21.05 25.40 1.28
N PHE A 48 22.33 25.38 1.63
CA PHE A 48 22.81 24.92 2.94
C PHE A 48 22.87 26.08 3.93
N VAL A 49 22.14 25.97 5.04
CA VAL A 49 21.96 27.06 5.99
C VAL A 49 22.44 26.67 7.38
N GLU A 50 23.22 27.56 7.99
CA GLU A 50 23.71 27.45 9.36
C GLU A 50 23.24 28.66 10.19
N ILE A 51 22.81 28.39 11.42
CA ILE A 51 22.59 29.45 12.42
C ILE A 51 23.85 29.51 13.28
N ASP A 52 24.52 30.66 13.30
CA ASP A 52 25.58 30.92 14.26
C ASP A 52 24.96 31.48 15.53
N TYR A 53 24.81 30.62 16.54
CA TYR A 53 24.27 30.94 17.86
C TYR A 53 25.28 31.75 18.71
N ASP A 54 25.70 32.90 18.18
CA ASP A 54 26.72 33.77 18.76
C ASP A 54 26.27 34.48 20.04
N VAL A 55 24.95 34.59 20.28
CA VAL A 55 24.38 35.13 21.52
C VAL A 55 24.08 34.04 22.53
N ARG A 56 23.56 32.88 22.09
CA ARG A 56 23.21 31.75 22.96
C ARG A 56 23.80 30.43 22.45
N PRO A 57 25.10 30.17 22.63
CA PRO A 57 25.76 28.96 22.11
C PRO A 57 25.11 27.64 22.54
N ASN A 58 24.51 27.60 23.74
CA ASN A 58 23.82 26.41 24.26
C ASN A 58 22.48 26.12 23.58
N ALA A 59 21.99 27.00 22.71
CA ALA A 59 20.80 26.77 21.89
C ALA A 59 21.12 26.01 20.59
N ASP A 60 22.40 25.86 20.23
CA ASP A 60 22.83 24.97 19.15
C ASP A 60 22.56 23.51 19.57
N PRO A 61 21.73 22.74 18.84
CA PRO A 61 21.49 21.34 19.13
C PRO A 61 22.71 20.44 18.85
N LEU A 62 23.78 20.98 18.25
CA LEU A 62 25.04 20.30 17.93
C LEU A 62 26.20 20.89 18.75
N ASP A 63 27.41 20.36 18.57
CA ASP A 63 28.60 20.98 19.14
C ASP A 63 28.76 22.41 18.56
N PRO A 64 28.64 23.47 19.39
CA PRO A 64 28.64 24.85 18.92
C PRO A 64 30.01 25.33 18.41
N LYS A 65 31.08 24.56 18.68
CA LYS A 65 32.44 24.85 18.23
C LYS A 65 32.80 24.07 16.96
N LYS A 66 32.38 22.82 16.86
CA LYS A 66 32.83 21.90 15.79
C LYS A 66 31.75 21.53 14.80
N GLY A 67 30.49 21.47 15.22
CA GLY A 67 29.46 20.75 14.47
C GLY A 67 29.61 19.24 14.56
N THR A 68 29.32 18.57 13.46
CA THR A 68 29.42 17.11 13.34
C THR A 68 30.54 16.74 12.37
N GLU A 69 30.93 15.47 12.35
CA GLU A 69 31.96 15.00 11.41
C GLU A 69 31.52 15.16 9.95
N LEU A 70 30.24 14.92 9.66
CA LEU A 70 29.66 14.97 8.31
C LEU A 70 29.17 16.37 7.92
N TRP A 71 28.88 17.24 8.89
CA TRP A 71 28.60 18.65 8.65
C TRP A 71 29.32 19.56 9.67
N PRO A 72 30.61 19.87 9.42
CA PRO A 72 31.40 20.77 10.26
C PRO A 72 30.81 22.18 10.30
N LYS A 73 31.02 22.89 11.42
CA LYS A 73 30.59 24.28 11.58
C LYS A 73 31.26 25.18 10.53
N GLY A 74 30.47 26.07 9.92
CA GLY A 74 30.94 27.05 8.94
C GLY A 74 31.39 26.44 7.61
N GLN A 75 31.03 25.19 7.33
CA GLN A 75 31.39 24.49 6.09
C GLN A 75 30.15 23.85 5.46
N LEU A 76 30.24 23.57 4.16
CA LEU A 76 29.27 22.72 3.47
C LEU A 76 29.37 21.28 4.00
N PRO A 77 28.27 20.50 3.99
CA PRO A 77 28.31 19.11 4.41
C PRO A 77 29.20 18.28 3.48
N LYS A 78 29.87 17.27 4.03
CA LYS A 78 30.78 16.40 3.27
C LYS A 78 30.06 15.62 2.16
N TRP A 79 28.79 15.29 2.38
CA TRP A 79 27.94 14.53 1.45
C TRP A 79 27.20 15.40 0.42
N LYS A 80 27.44 16.72 0.35
CA LYS A 80 26.72 17.64 -0.55
C LYS A 80 26.65 17.16 -2.00
N ASP A 81 27.73 16.54 -2.49
CA ASP A 81 27.87 16.04 -3.86
C ASP A 81 27.17 14.67 -4.06
N ASP A 82 26.79 13.99 -2.98
CA ASP A 82 26.10 12.70 -3.01
C ASP A 82 24.57 12.86 -3.11
N MET A 83 24.06 14.10 -3.02
CA MET A 83 22.62 14.36 -2.99
C MET A 83 21.99 14.37 -4.39
N PHE A 84 22.51 15.19 -5.30
CA PHE A 84 22.05 15.30 -6.68
C PHE A 84 23.21 15.29 -7.68
N ASP A 85 23.00 14.68 -8.85
CA ASP A 85 23.88 14.89 -9.99
C ASP A 85 23.53 16.27 -10.61
N PRO A 86 24.50 17.11 -10.98
CA PRO A 86 24.23 18.45 -11.54
C PRO A 86 23.72 18.43 -12.98
N PHE A 87 24.01 17.34 -13.70
CA PHE A 87 23.63 17.12 -15.09
C PHE A 87 22.97 15.75 -15.27
N PRO A 88 22.05 15.61 -16.23
CA PRO A 88 21.49 14.31 -16.57
C PRO A 88 22.57 13.33 -17.02
N THR A 89 22.51 12.09 -16.53
CA THR A 89 23.36 11.00 -17.00
C THR A 89 22.54 9.72 -17.13
N GLU A 90 23.02 8.77 -17.94
CA GLU A 90 22.41 7.44 -18.08
C GLU A 90 22.70 6.52 -16.89
N SER A 91 23.60 6.93 -15.99
CA SER A 91 23.99 6.15 -14.81
C SER A 91 24.21 7.11 -13.64
N PRO A 92 23.11 7.69 -13.12
CA PRO A 92 23.18 8.65 -12.03
C PRO A 92 23.80 8.04 -10.78
N LYS A 93 24.59 8.85 -10.08
CA LYS A 93 25.37 8.40 -8.91
C LYS A 93 24.82 8.98 -7.61
N ALA A 94 24.31 10.20 -7.66
CA ALA A 94 23.79 10.86 -6.49
C ALA A 94 22.44 10.28 -6.08
N ARG A 95 22.17 10.19 -4.79
CA ARG A 95 21.08 9.36 -4.24
C ARG A 95 19.69 9.80 -4.67
N MET A 96 19.39 11.10 -4.66
CA MET A 96 18.07 11.58 -5.09
C MET A 96 17.88 11.36 -6.59
N THR A 97 18.88 11.71 -7.40
CA THR A 97 18.84 11.53 -8.86
C THR A 97 18.65 10.07 -9.23
N ARG A 98 19.44 9.18 -8.62
CA ARG A 98 19.36 7.74 -8.84
C ARG A 98 18.03 7.15 -8.39
N PHE A 99 17.49 7.58 -7.25
CA PHE A 99 16.21 7.08 -6.76
C PHE A 99 15.07 7.35 -7.76
N PHE A 100 14.93 8.59 -8.22
CA PHE A 100 13.89 8.93 -9.19
C PHE A 100 14.16 8.31 -10.56
N HIS A 101 15.43 8.12 -10.93
CA HIS A 101 15.80 7.38 -12.14
C HIS A 101 15.34 5.92 -12.07
N ASP A 102 15.67 5.19 -11.01
CA ASP A 102 15.30 3.78 -10.83
C ASP A 102 13.77 3.62 -10.76
N CYS A 103 13.07 4.55 -10.08
CA CYS A 103 11.61 4.52 -10.02
C CYS A 103 10.95 4.77 -11.38
N SER A 104 11.45 5.74 -12.15
CA SER A 104 10.80 6.25 -13.37
C SER A 104 11.40 5.75 -14.68
N PHE A 105 12.42 4.90 -14.64
CA PHE A 105 13.25 4.55 -15.81
C PHE A 105 13.86 5.78 -16.51
N GLY A 106 14.26 6.77 -15.72
CA GLY A 106 14.79 8.04 -16.22
C GLY A 106 13.77 8.94 -16.93
N GLN A 107 12.47 8.61 -16.91
CA GLN A 107 11.42 9.49 -17.43
C GLN A 107 11.28 10.75 -16.59
N LEU A 108 11.51 10.67 -15.27
CA LEU A 108 11.65 11.82 -14.39
C LEU A 108 13.10 11.91 -13.91
N LYS A 109 13.79 12.97 -14.34
CA LYS A 109 15.17 13.25 -13.96
C LYS A 109 15.17 14.38 -12.94
N ILE A 110 15.43 14.04 -11.68
CA ILE A 110 15.62 15.04 -10.61
C ILE A 110 17.11 15.25 -10.42
N ILE A 111 17.61 16.35 -10.98
CA ILE A 111 19.01 16.80 -10.88
C ILE A 111 19.07 18.02 -9.97
N GLY A 112 20.27 18.45 -9.59
CA GLY A 112 20.39 19.59 -8.68
C GLY A 112 21.81 20.07 -8.55
N ASP A 113 21.93 21.34 -8.18
CA ASP A 113 23.20 21.97 -7.85
C ASP A 113 23.00 22.85 -6.62
N TYR A 114 24.07 23.12 -5.89
CA TYR A 114 24.00 23.86 -4.64
C TYR A 114 24.66 25.22 -4.75
N TYR A 115 24.18 26.16 -3.92
CA TYR A 115 24.89 27.39 -3.64
C TYR A 115 26.25 27.05 -3.01
N ASP A 116 27.35 27.44 -3.67
CA ASP A 116 28.74 27.00 -3.39
C ASP A 116 29.34 27.72 -2.16
N ASP A 117 28.52 27.92 -1.14
CA ASP A 117 28.91 28.41 0.18
C ASP A 117 27.83 28.05 1.22
N VAL A 118 28.20 28.02 2.50
CA VAL A 118 27.22 27.89 3.58
C VAL A 118 26.61 29.25 3.89
N ILE A 119 25.28 29.31 3.99
CA ILE A 119 24.55 30.54 4.32
C ILE A 119 24.50 30.63 5.85
N THR A 120 25.44 31.37 6.43
CA THR A 120 25.50 31.59 7.88
C THR A 120 24.66 32.81 8.29
N ILE A 121 23.72 32.59 9.21
CA ILE A 121 22.89 33.63 9.82
C ILE A 121 23.28 33.76 11.29
N LYS A 122 23.82 34.91 11.67
CA LYS A 122 24.16 35.19 13.07
C LYS A 122 22.90 35.44 13.88
N GLU A 123 22.80 34.84 15.07
CA GLU A 123 21.70 35.08 15.98
C GLU A 123 21.62 36.55 16.39
N SER A 124 22.75 37.22 16.58
CA SER A 124 22.82 38.66 16.89
C SER A 124 22.24 39.58 15.80
N GLU A 125 22.18 39.11 14.54
CA GLU A 125 21.54 39.85 13.45
C GLU A 125 20.00 39.72 13.50
N ILE A 126 19.47 38.72 14.20
CA ILE A 126 18.03 38.43 14.27
C ILE A 126 17.42 39.13 15.50
N ASN A 127 16.76 40.27 15.28
CA ASN A 127 16.08 41.05 16.32
C ASN A 127 14.72 40.50 16.78
N GLN A 128 14.41 39.23 16.53
CA GLN A 128 13.13 38.59 16.81
C GLN A 128 13.31 37.07 17.02
N PRO A 129 12.31 36.35 17.58
CA PRO A 129 12.43 34.91 17.80
C PRO A 129 12.76 34.15 16.51
N ILE A 130 13.71 33.22 16.58
CA ILE A 130 14.12 32.40 15.44
C ILE A 130 12.96 31.47 15.03
N GLN A 131 12.41 31.72 13.84
CA GLN A 131 11.28 31.03 13.23
C GLN A 131 11.55 30.83 11.74
N TYR A 132 10.88 29.86 11.10
CA TYR A 132 11.05 29.58 9.66
C TYR A 132 10.92 30.83 8.78
N HIS A 133 9.84 31.60 8.92
CA HIS A 133 9.62 32.78 8.08
C HIS A 133 10.68 33.88 8.30
N VAL A 134 11.29 33.93 9.48
CA VAL A 134 12.38 34.87 9.79
C VAL A 134 13.66 34.40 9.12
N LEU A 135 14.02 33.13 9.30
CA LEU A 135 15.20 32.53 8.68
C LEU A 135 15.12 32.60 7.15
N ASN A 136 13.96 32.28 6.56
CA ASN A 136 13.76 32.38 5.11
C ASN A 136 14.04 33.80 4.59
N LYS A 137 13.58 34.85 5.29
CA LYS A 137 13.89 36.25 4.93
C LYS A 137 15.40 36.54 4.97
N TRP A 138 16.10 36.03 5.97
CA TRP A 138 17.54 36.19 6.09
C TRP A 138 18.32 35.41 5.03
N VAL A 139 17.91 34.17 4.74
CA VAL A 139 18.45 33.37 3.63
C VAL A 139 18.31 34.16 2.33
N ILE A 140 17.09 34.62 2.01
CA ILE A 140 16.81 35.41 0.81
C ILE A 140 17.70 36.66 0.73
N LYS A 141 17.80 37.41 1.83
CA LYS A 141 18.62 38.62 1.89
C LYS A 141 20.07 38.31 1.58
N LYS A 142 20.68 37.34 2.27
CA LYS A 142 22.10 37.00 2.13
C LYS A 142 22.44 36.54 0.72
N VAL A 143 21.67 35.62 0.15
CA VAL A 143 21.97 35.09 -1.20
C VAL A 143 21.69 36.13 -2.29
N THR A 144 20.69 37.01 -2.10
CA THR A 144 20.40 38.08 -3.07
C THR A 144 21.49 39.16 -3.07
N GLU A 145 22.02 39.51 -1.90
CA GLU A 145 23.14 40.46 -1.77
C GLU A 145 24.44 39.91 -2.39
N GLN A 146 24.66 38.59 -2.30
CA GLN A 146 25.88 37.94 -2.80
C GLN A 146 25.78 37.53 -4.29
N GLY A 147 24.56 37.39 -4.82
CA GLY A 147 24.32 36.87 -6.16
C GLY A 147 24.43 35.34 -6.21
N LEU A 148 23.95 34.73 -7.30
CA LEU A 148 24.01 33.28 -7.47
C LEU A 148 25.45 32.84 -7.79
N LYS A 149 25.99 31.93 -6.97
CA LYS A 149 27.23 31.19 -7.22
C LYS A 149 26.97 29.71 -6.94
N THR A 150 26.85 28.91 -7.99
CA THR A 150 26.61 27.48 -7.90
C THR A 150 27.90 26.69 -8.08
N HIS A 151 27.96 25.48 -7.54
CA HIS A 151 29.16 24.65 -7.61
C HIS A 151 29.55 24.30 -9.05
N SER A 152 28.56 24.05 -9.90
CA SER A 152 28.77 23.65 -11.30
C SER A 152 28.70 24.82 -12.29
N ASN A 153 28.79 26.07 -11.82
CA ASN A 153 28.70 27.30 -12.62
C ASN A 153 27.40 27.45 -13.45
N LEU A 154 26.28 26.93 -12.92
CA LEU A 154 24.94 27.10 -13.46
C LEU A 154 24.35 28.47 -13.10
N GLY A 155 23.62 29.08 -14.05
CA GLY A 155 22.92 30.35 -13.87
C GLY A 155 21.45 30.17 -13.46
N LEU A 156 20.76 31.28 -13.17
CA LEU A 156 19.36 31.23 -12.69
C LEU A 156 18.39 30.55 -13.68
N LYS A 157 18.62 30.71 -14.99
CA LYS A 157 17.80 30.08 -16.03
C LYS A 157 17.92 28.55 -16.05
N ASP A 158 19.00 27.99 -15.50
CA ASP A 158 19.16 26.55 -15.40
C ASP A 158 18.21 25.91 -14.38
N PHE A 159 17.60 26.72 -13.51
CA PHE A 159 16.65 26.32 -12.48
C PHE A 159 15.19 26.73 -12.80
N ASP A 160 14.94 27.24 -14.02
CA ASP A 160 13.62 27.60 -14.55
C ASP A 160 13.37 26.80 -15.84
N LEU A 161 13.05 25.51 -15.69
CA LEU A 161 12.85 24.60 -16.81
C LEU A 161 11.38 24.43 -17.15
N TRP A 162 10.47 24.79 -16.23
CA TRP A 162 9.05 24.54 -16.34
C TRP A 162 8.20 25.74 -15.96
N THR A 163 7.18 26.03 -16.77
CA THR A 163 6.07 26.87 -16.32
C THR A 163 4.96 25.99 -15.75
N LEU A 164 4.69 26.17 -14.46
CA LEU A 164 3.64 25.40 -13.79
C LEU A 164 2.23 25.79 -14.24
N THR A 165 1.39 24.77 -14.35
CA THR A 165 -0.05 24.87 -14.63
C THR A 165 -0.86 24.30 -13.46
N ARG A 166 -2.18 24.12 -13.61
CA ARG A 166 -3.02 23.56 -12.53
C ARG A 166 -2.63 22.10 -12.23
N ASN A 167 -3.05 21.61 -11.06
CA ASN A 167 -2.81 20.22 -10.68
C ASN A 167 -3.31 19.23 -11.73
N GLY A 168 -2.49 18.24 -12.09
CA GLY A 168 -2.83 17.23 -13.11
C GLY A 168 -2.85 17.74 -14.56
N MET A 169 -2.57 19.02 -14.80
CA MET A 169 -2.48 19.57 -16.15
C MET A 169 -1.04 19.47 -16.67
N PRO A 170 -0.82 19.30 -17.99
CA PRO A 170 0.51 19.34 -18.57
C PRO A 170 1.27 20.60 -18.15
N LYS A 171 2.53 20.44 -17.76
CA LYS A 171 3.45 21.55 -17.44
C LYS A 171 4.16 21.96 -18.74
N VAL A 172 4.52 23.23 -18.89
CA VAL A 172 5.14 23.73 -20.12
C VAL A 172 6.66 23.68 -20.00
N THR A 173 7.34 23.06 -20.98
CA THR A 173 8.81 23.07 -21.09
C THR A 173 9.22 23.25 -22.56
N PRO A 174 10.24 24.08 -22.89
CA PRO A 174 10.99 24.94 -21.97
C PRO A 174 10.09 25.99 -21.30
N SER A 175 10.51 26.51 -20.15
CA SER A 175 9.76 27.52 -19.40
C SER A 175 9.47 28.76 -20.24
N VAL A 176 8.29 29.33 -20.04
CA VAL A 176 7.82 30.59 -20.63
C VAL A 176 7.58 31.66 -19.57
N ASP A 177 8.09 31.47 -18.35
CA ASP A 177 7.93 32.42 -17.27
C ASP A 177 8.66 33.75 -17.55
N ASP A 178 7.92 34.84 -17.46
CA ASP A 178 8.44 36.22 -17.54
C ASP A 178 7.79 37.08 -16.44
N PRO A 179 8.52 37.51 -15.40
CA PRO A 179 9.93 37.19 -15.14
C PRO A 179 10.13 35.69 -14.78
N LEU A 180 11.38 35.21 -14.93
CA LEU A 180 11.79 33.83 -14.62
C LEU A 180 11.37 33.40 -13.20
N LYS A 181 11.12 32.10 -13.01
CA LYS A 181 10.80 31.50 -11.70
C LYS A 181 11.63 30.25 -11.45
N LEU A 182 12.12 30.08 -10.23
CA LEU A 182 12.85 28.86 -9.88
C LEU A 182 11.86 27.71 -9.63
N ASP A 183 11.98 26.61 -10.38
CA ASP A 183 11.07 25.45 -10.32
C ASP A 183 10.95 24.89 -8.89
N HIS A 184 12.11 24.64 -8.26
CA HIS A 184 12.18 24.13 -6.90
C HIS A 184 13.45 24.59 -6.17
N VAL A 185 13.26 25.09 -4.94
CA VAL A 185 14.36 25.41 -4.01
C VAL A 185 14.30 24.51 -2.78
N MET A 186 15.41 23.88 -2.46
CA MET A 186 15.55 23.02 -1.29
C MET A 186 16.47 23.65 -0.26
N VAL A 187 15.95 23.89 0.95
CA VAL A 187 16.71 24.49 2.05
C VAL A 187 17.02 23.44 3.09
N ILE A 188 18.29 23.27 3.42
CA ILE A 188 18.73 22.29 4.42
C ILE A 188 19.39 23.03 5.58
N TYR A 189 18.82 22.89 6.77
CA TYR A 189 19.34 23.47 7.99
C TYR A 189 20.30 22.51 8.68
N ARG A 190 21.50 23.01 9.01
CA ARG A 190 22.47 22.29 9.82
C ARG A 190 21.98 22.11 11.24
N ASN A 191 21.58 23.18 11.91
CA ASN A 191 21.45 23.22 13.37
C ASN A 191 20.21 23.98 13.86
N PHE A 192 19.11 23.98 13.11
CA PHE A 192 17.88 24.64 13.55
C PHE A 192 17.04 23.73 14.44
N ALA A 193 16.98 24.01 15.74
CA ALA A 193 16.27 23.16 16.71
C ALA A 193 14.78 22.88 16.41
N LYS A 194 14.09 23.77 15.67
CA LYS A 194 12.68 23.56 15.27
C LYS A 194 12.53 22.70 14.01
N GLN A 195 13.63 22.40 13.33
CA GLN A 195 13.73 21.48 12.20
C GLN A 195 14.83 20.44 12.52
N PRO A 196 14.55 19.48 13.40
CA PRO A 196 15.55 18.49 13.79
C PRO A 196 15.91 17.52 12.66
N SER A 197 17.00 16.78 12.85
CA SER A 197 17.38 15.70 11.91
C SER A 197 16.23 14.75 11.61
N GLY A 198 16.10 14.33 10.35
CA GLY A 198 15.07 13.38 9.92
C GLY A 198 13.67 13.98 9.85
N THR A 199 13.53 15.31 9.87
CA THR A 199 12.25 16.00 9.67
C THR A 199 12.33 16.95 8.48
N GLY A 200 11.19 17.18 7.83
CA GLY A 200 11.12 18.04 6.66
C GLY A 200 9.71 18.41 6.27
N ARG A 201 9.61 19.17 5.18
CA ARG A 201 8.37 19.47 4.47
C ARG A 201 8.67 19.90 3.05
N ALA A 202 7.74 19.64 2.13
CA ALA A 202 7.68 20.31 0.83
C ALA A 202 6.33 21.01 0.65
N ALA A 203 6.33 22.10 -0.11
CA ALA A 203 5.11 22.84 -0.39
C ALA A 203 5.12 23.41 -1.83
N PRO A 204 3.97 23.40 -2.52
CA PRO A 204 3.81 24.23 -3.71
C PRO A 204 3.77 25.70 -3.31
N GLY A 205 4.19 26.57 -4.22
CA GLY A 205 4.21 28.02 -4.03
C GLY A 205 5.57 28.57 -3.60
N ARG A 206 5.53 29.81 -3.10
CA ARG A 206 6.70 30.66 -3.02
C ARG A 206 7.45 30.50 -1.69
N PHE A 207 8.76 30.25 -1.77
CA PHE A 207 9.67 30.44 -0.64
C PHE A 207 9.86 31.93 -0.31
N GLY A 208 9.88 32.75 -1.37
CA GLY A 208 10.09 34.19 -1.38
C GLY A 208 10.86 34.61 -2.64
N ASN A 209 11.30 35.88 -2.73
CA ASN A 209 12.01 36.39 -3.90
C ASN A 209 13.52 36.10 -3.79
N LEU A 210 13.97 34.92 -4.21
CA LEU A 210 15.38 34.54 -4.24
C LEU A 210 16.06 35.12 -5.48
N PHE A 211 17.16 35.87 -5.28
CA PHE A 211 17.88 36.55 -6.37
C PHE A 211 17.00 37.49 -7.20
N GLY A 212 15.92 38.02 -6.61
CA GLY A 212 14.93 38.85 -7.30
C GLY A 212 13.79 38.08 -7.97
N PHE A 213 13.77 36.74 -7.91
CA PHE A 213 12.81 35.89 -8.63
C PHE A 213 11.97 35.03 -7.68
N ASN A 214 10.74 34.75 -8.08
CA ASN A 214 9.85 33.86 -7.31
C ASN A 214 10.31 32.39 -7.47
N THR A 215 9.80 31.54 -6.57
CA THR A 215 9.88 30.09 -6.72
C THR A 215 8.50 29.51 -6.96
N ASP A 216 8.43 28.41 -7.69
CA ASP A 216 7.20 27.66 -7.94
C ASP A 216 6.89 26.64 -6.85
N SER A 217 7.94 26.10 -6.21
CA SER A 217 7.83 25.24 -5.04
C SER A 217 9.08 25.31 -4.18
N TYR A 218 8.99 24.81 -2.94
CA TYR A 218 10.16 24.71 -2.08
C TYR A 218 10.06 23.55 -1.10
N SER A 219 11.21 23.19 -0.53
CA SER A 219 11.31 22.21 0.55
C SER A 219 12.29 22.65 1.63
N ILE A 220 12.07 22.18 2.86
CA ILE A 220 12.87 22.53 4.03
C ILE A 220 13.17 21.25 4.82
N PHE A 221 14.44 21.01 5.14
CA PHE A 221 14.89 19.82 5.87
C PHE A 221 15.85 20.15 7.00
N GLY A 222 15.83 19.31 8.03
CA GLY A 222 16.84 19.28 9.09
C GLY A 222 17.75 18.07 8.88
N ALA A 223 19.07 18.30 8.87
CA ALA A 223 20.04 17.23 8.65
C ALA A 223 20.85 16.89 9.90
N TYR A 224 21.32 17.93 10.63
CA TYR A 224 22.27 17.84 11.75
C TYR A 224 23.65 17.29 11.37
N SER A 225 23.68 16.04 10.89
CA SER A 225 24.88 15.33 10.46
C SER A 225 24.69 14.74 9.08
N ASP A 226 23.65 13.93 8.91
CA ASP A 226 23.55 12.99 7.80
C ASP A 226 22.71 13.56 6.66
N LEU A 227 22.96 13.08 5.44
CA LEU A 227 22.14 13.37 4.26
C LEU A 227 20.67 13.03 4.58
N PRO A 228 19.72 14.00 4.54
CA PRO A 228 18.32 13.75 4.91
C PRO A 228 17.53 13.03 3.79
N PHE A 229 18.13 12.03 3.13
CA PHE A 229 17.61 11.39 1.91
C PHE A 229 16.19 10.85 2.06
N ASN A 230 15.93 10.04 3.09
CA ASN A 230 14.62 9.39 3.27
C ASN A 230 13.48 10.42 3.42
N MET A 231 13.73 11.50 4.16
CA MET A 231 12.76 12.58 4.34
C MET A 231 12.68 13.46 3.09
N ALA A 232 13.81 13.76 2.45
CA ALA A 232 13.86 14.58 1.25
C ALA A 232 13.09 13.98 0.08
N ARG A 233 13.28 12.68 -0.20
CA ARG A 233 12.54 11.98 -1.26
C ARG A 233 11.04 11.91 -0.97
N HIS A 234 10.67 11.65 0.29
CA HIS A 234 9.28 11.51 0.73
C HIS A 234 8.52 12.84 0.59
N GLU A 235 9.10 13.93 1.11
CA GLU A 235 8.47 15.24 1.03
C GLU A 235 8.44 15.76 -0.41
N PHE A 236 9.52 15.58 -1.17
CA PHE A 236 9.56 16.01 -2.56
C PHE A 236 8.45 15.34 -3.40
N ILE A 237 8.25 14.02 -3.24
CA ILE A 237 7.27 13.31 -4.08
C ILE A 237 5.82 13.73 -3.79
N HIS A 238 5.50 14.37 -2.66
CA HIS A 238 4.18 14.99 -2.45
C HIS A 238 3.84 16.06 -3.50
N LEU A 239 4.87 16.71 -4.07
CA LEU A 239 4.68 17.70 -5.13
C LEU A 239 4.36 17.05 -6.48
N VAL A 240 4.69 15.77 -6.67
CA VAL A 240 4.48 15.04 -7.93
C VAL A 240 3.24 14.12 -7.84
N LEU A 241 3.08 13.38 -6.75
CA LEU A 241 2.09 12.30 -6.65
C LEU A 241 0.75 12.70 -6.00
N GLY A 242 0.78 13.42 -4.88
CA GLY A 242 -0.41 13.55 -4.02
C GLY A 242 -0.17 14.22 -2.67
N ASP A 243 -1.22 14.61 -1.95
CA ASP A 243 -1.15 15.04 -0.54
C ASP A 243 -1.00 13.84 0.41
N ASN A 244 -1.07 14.07 1.73
CA ASN A 244 -0.98 13.02 2.74
C ASN A 244 -1.93 11.85 2.47
N ASN A 245 -3.11 12.07 1.89
CA ASN A 245 -4.04 11.00 1.51
C ASN A 245 -3.51 10.03 0.42
N PHE A 246 -2.26 10.19 -0.02
CA PHE A 246 -1.55 9.26 -0.89
C PHE A 246 -0.46 8.45 -0.17
N HIS A 247 -0.26 8.64 1.13
CA HIS A 247 0.59 7.76 1.92
C HIS A 247 0.10 6.31 1.85
N ALA A 248 1.00 5.41 1.48
CA ALA A 248 0.83 3.96 1.43
C ALA A 248 2.21 3.29 1.48
N GLY A 249 2.28 1.99 1.77
CA GLY A 249 3.55 1.25 1.74
C GLY A 249 4.54 1.65 2.84
N GLY A 250 4.04 1.99 4.02
CA GLY A 250 4.81 2.60 5.12
C GLY A 250 3.95 3.39 6.11
N GLY A 251 2.68 3.56 5.74
CA GLY A 251 1.59 3.86 6.66
C GLY A 251 1.27 5.34 6.74
N GLN A 252 0.00 5.67 6.54
CA GLN A 252 -0.52 7.00 6.79
C GLN A 252 -0.63 7.27 8.30
N SER A 253 0.13 8.25 8.77
CA SER A 253 0.11 8.71 10.17
C SER A 253 -0.83 9.89 10.41
N TYR A 254 -1.30 10.55 9.35
CA TYR A 254 -2.10 11.78 9.40
C TYR A 254 -3.30 11.74 8.48
N GLY A 255 -4.43 11.19 8.94
CA GLY A 255 -5.68 11.27 8.19
C GLY A 255 -6.59 10.07 8.40
N THR A 256 -7.34 9.76 7.35
CA THR A 256 -8.30 8.65 7.31
C THR A 256 -7.75 7.57 6.38
N ASN A 257 -7.85 6.31 6.82
CA ASN A 257 -7.25 5.14 6.16
C ASN A 257 -8.31 4.11 5.78
N TYR A 258 -8.10 3.32 4.73
CA TYR A 258 -9.03 2.26 4.32
C TYR A 258 -9.08 1.07 5.29
N PHE A 259 -8.01 0.85 6.06
CA PHE A 259 -7.86 -0.27 6.98
C PHE A 259 -7.84 0.19 8.44
N ILE A 260 -8.16 -0.74 9.34
CA ILE A 260 -8.09 -0.53 10.79
C ILE A 260 -6.62 -0.41 11.25
N PRO A 261 -5.73 -1.38 10.97
CA PRO A 261 -4.31 -1.24 11.29
C PRO A 261 -3.60 -0.34 10.28
N GLN A 262 -2.57 0.37 10.75
CA GLN A 262 -1.65 1.09 9.86
C GLN A 262 -0.90 0.09 8.98
N GLN A 263 -0.77 0.41 7.69
CA GLN A 263 -0.17 -0.47 6.70
C GLN A 263 1.33 -0.19 6.49
N GLY A 264 2.19 -1.21 6.59
CA GLY A 264 3.55 -1.15 6.04
C GLY A 264 3.56 -1.41 4.53
N GLY A 265 4.60 -2.06 4.01
CA GLY A 265 4.72 -2.39 2.59
C GLY A 265 5.73 -1.51 1.87
N TRP A 266 5.52 -1.22 0.58
CA TRP A 266 6.41 -0.32 -0.18
C TRP A 266 5.60 0.54 -1.13
N SER A 267 5.96 1.81 -1.21
CA SER A 267 5.53 2.75 -2.24
C SER A 267 6.51 3.91 -2.30
N ILE A 268 6.44 4.76 -3.32
CA ILE A 268 7.30 5.94 -3.41
C ILE A 268 7.03 6.96 -2.29
N LEU A 269 5.81 6.99 -1.75
CA LEU A 269 5.45 7.77 -0.56
C LEU A 269 5.59 6.98 0.74
N GLY A 270 6.22 5.79 0.69
CA GLY A 270 6.63 5.05 1.87
C GLY A 270 7.47 5.92 2.80
N ALA A 271 7.12 5.90 4.09
CA ALA A 271 7.77 6.69 5.12
C ALA A 271 8.69 5.81 5.99
N ALA A 272 8.73 6.08 7.31
CA ALA A 272 9.61 5.41 8.26
C ALA A 272 9.30 3.92 8.53
N ASN A 273 8.16 3.41 8.05
CA ASN A 273 7.77 2.00 8.22
C ASN A 273 7.71 1.24 6.89
N SER A 274 8.48 1.68 5.91
CA SER A 274 8.55 1.00 4.61
C SER A 274 9.32 -0.31 4.76
N SER A 275 8.97 -1.30 3.97
CA SER A 275 9.72 -2.54 3.82
C SER A 275 10.78 -2.36 2.74
N LEU A 276 10.41 -2.50 1.46
CA LEU A 276 11.29 -2.13 0.36
C LEU A 276 11.38 -0.61 0.22
N MET A 277 12.57 -0.14 -0.14
CA MET A 277 12.87 1.29 -0.26
C MET A 277 12.68 1.84 -1.67
N ILE A 278 12.04 1.10 -2.58
CA ILE A 278 11.75 1.44 -3.99
C ILE A 278 10.24 1.68 -4.21
N CYS A 279 9.87 2.32 -5.32
CA CYS A 279 8.46 2.50 -5.72
C CYS A 279 7.75 1.16 -6.01
N SER A 280 6.41 1.19 -5.99
CA SER A 280 5.55 0.09 -6.43
C SER A 280 5.16 0.20 -7.91
N ALA A 281 4.63 -0.87 -8.50
CA ALA A 281 4.04 -0.87 -9.85
C ALA A 281 2.82 0.04 -9.94
N TRP A 282 2.04 0.16 -8.86
CA TRP A 282 0.95 1.14 -8.78
C TRP A 282 1.47 2.58 -8.93
N ASP A 283 2.58 2.93 -8.28
CA ASP A 283 3.19 4.27 -8.41
C ASP A 283 3.58 4.56 -9.86
N ARG A 284 4.22 3.57 -10.52
CA ARG A 284 4.63 3.67 -11.92
C ARG A 284 3.44 3.82 -12.87
N ASP A 285 2.43 2.96 -12.75
CA ASP A 285 1.24 3.03 -13.60
C ASP A 285 0.48 4.36 -13.42
N ARG A 286 0.40 4.86 -12.19
CA ARG A 286 -0.25 6.14 -11.89
C ARG A 286 0.49 7.33 -12.50
N LEU A 287 1.81 7.36 -12.39
CA LEU A 287 2.62 8.46 -12.90
C LEU A 287 2.99 8.31 -14.38
N GLY A 288 2.55 7.21 -15.03
CA GLY A 288 2.83 6.94 -16.43
C GLY A 288 4.28 6.55 -16.69
N TRP A 289 4.98 6.00 -15.70
CA TRP A 289 6.37 5.56 -15.83
C TRP A 289 6.44 4.18 -16.46
N VAL A 290 6.56 4.16 -17.78
CA VAL A 290 6.65 2.94 -18.60
C VAL A 290 8.09 2.47 -18.73
N GLY A 291 8.33 1.16 -18.54
CA GLY A 291 9.67 0.57 -18.69
C GLY A 291 10.24 0.71 -20.11
N PRO A 292 11.57 0.65 -20.27
CA PRO A 292 12.21 0.81 -21.57
C PRO A 292 11.74 -0.28 -22.55
N ASN A 293 11.42 0.12 -23.78
CA ASN A 293 10.93 -0.75 -24.85
C ASN A 293 9.56 -1.42 -24.56
N LYS A 294 8.79 -0.93 -23.58
CA LYS A 294 7.43 -1.40 -23.32
C LYS A 294 6.40 -0.56 -24.05
N LYS A 295 5.37 -1.22 -24.57
CA LYS A 295 4.22 -0.58 -25.22
C LYS A 295 3.12 -0.24 -24.22
N TYR A 296 3.02 -0.98 -23.13
CA TYR A 296 1.95 -0.81 -22.13
C TYR A 296 2.52 -0.42 -20.76
N SER A 297 1.76 0.36 -19.98
CA SER A 297 2.14 0.70 -18.60
C SER A 297 2.14 -0.54 -17.70
N LEU A 298 1.16 -1.43 -17.90
CA LEU A 298 1.02 -2.72 -17.27
C LEU A 298 1.18 -3.83 -18.32
N SER A 299 2.33 -4.48 -18.29
CA SER A 299 2.60 -5.63 -19.15
C SER A 299 3.65 -6.57 -18.56
N ALA A 300 3.66 -7.79 -19.09
CA ALA A 300 4.67 -8.82 -18.92
C ALA A 300 4.88 -9.53 -20.26
N LEU A 301 5.68 -10.60 -20.28
CA LEU A 301 5.82 -11.45 -21.45
C LEU A 301 4.83 -12.63 -21.39
N ASP A 302 4.34 -13.09 -22.54
CA ASP A 302 3.68 -14.39 -22.66
C ASP A 302 4.69 -15.54 -22.77
N LEU A 303 4.20 -16.78 -22.96
CA LEU A 303 5.03 -17.98 -23.14
C LEU A 303 5.92 -17.93 -24.40
N PHE A 304 5.61 -17.09 -25.37
CA PHE A 304 6.37 -16.92 -26.61
C PHE A 304 7.34 -15.73 -26.53
N GLY A 305 7.43 -15.06 -25.37
CA GLY A 305 8.30 -13.92 -25.16
C GLY A 305 7.76 -12.60 -25.73
N LYS A 306 6.47 -12.53 -26.07
CA LYS A 306 5.82 -11.32 -26.58
C LYS A 306 5.23 -10.51 -25.44
N GLU A 307 5.39 -9.20 -25.50
CA GLU A 307 4.74 -8.29 -24.54
C GLU A 307 3.21 -8.34 -24.66
N VAL A 308 2.54 -8.57 -23.54
CA VAL A 308 1.08 -8.61 -23.41
C VAL A 308 0.61 -7.71 -22.27
N ARG A 309 -0.61 -7.17 -22.37
CA ARG A 309 -1.21 -6.36 -21.29
C ARG A 309 -1.51 -7.24 -20.09
N THR A 310 -1.29 -6.70 -18.90
CA THR A 310 -1.46 -7.41 -17.63
C THR A 310 -2.34 -6.67 -16.63
N ASP A 311 -3.19 -5.76 -17.12
CA ASP A 311 -4.35 -5.22 -16.40
C ASP A 311 -5.54 -6.18 -16.61
N LEU A 312 -5.58 -7.21 -15.77
CA LEU A 312 -6.50 -8.33 -15.87
C LEU A 312 -7.79 -8.06 -15.10
N ASP A 313 -8.87 -8.73 -15.50
CA ASP A 313 -10.18 -8.63 -14.87
C ASP A 313 -10.62 -10.04 -14.52
N GLY A 314 -10.78 -10.34 -13.23
CA GLY A 314 -11.18 -11.66 -12.76
C GLY A 314 -12.58 -12.10 -13.20
N ASN A 315 -13.38 -11.21 -13.81
CA ASN A 315 -14.63 -11.58 -14.48
C ASN A 315 -14.45 -12.00 -15.95
N ASN A 316 -13.26 -11.81 -16.53
CA ASN A 316 -12.98 -12.12 -17.92
C ASN A 316 -12.05 -13.34 -18.04
N VAL A 317 -12.62 -14.51 -18.35
CA VAL A 317 -11.86 -15.77 -18.51
C VAL A 317 -10.80 -15.72 -19.62
N GLU A 318 -10.93 -14.82 -20.61
CA GLU A 318 -9.91 -14.62 -21.64
C GLU A 318 -8.62 -13.97 -21.10
N HIS A 319 -8.66 -13.45 -19.87
CA HIS A 319 -7.49 -12.92 -19.17
C HIS A 319 -6.74 -14.00 -18.37
N GLU A 320 -7.25 -15.23 -18.30
CA GLU A 320 -6.49 -16.38 -17.79
C GLU A 320 -5.27 -16.66 -18.68
N GLY A 321 -4.19 -17.16 -18.09
CA GLY A 321 -3.03 -17.54 -18.87
C GLY A 321 -1.75 -17.68 -18.06
N ILE A 322 -0.67 -17.88 -18.81
CA ILE A 322 0.67 -17.97 -18.27
C ILE A 322 1.46 -16.74 -18.71
N TYR A 323 2.05 -16.08 -17.72
CA TYR A 323 2.81 -14.85 -17.86
C TYR A 323 4.23 -15.06 -17.34
N VAL A 324 5.19 -14.39 -17.95
CA VAL A 324 6.59 -14.40 -17.54
C VAL A 324 6.97 -12.99 -17.08
N LEU A 325 7.18 -12.85 -15.78
CA LEU A 325 7.62 -11.62 -15.13
C LEU A 325 9.15 -11.58 -15.09
N ARG A 326 9.75 -10.58 -15.73
CA ARG A 326 11.16 -10.22 -15.50
C ARG A 326 11.26 -9.37 -14.22
N ASP A 327 12.49 -9.00 -13.84
CA ASP A 327 12.72 -8.12 -12.68
C ASP A 327 11.96 -6.79 -12.83
N PHE A 328 11.13 -6.49 -11.84
CA PHE A 328 10.30 -5.30 -11.80
C PHE A 328 11.15 -4.04 -11.85
N VAL A 329 12.25 -3.96 -11.08
CA VAL A 329 13.05 -2.74 -11.00
C VAL A 329 13.66 -2.37 -12.34
N SER A 330 14.22 -3.33 -13.07
CA SER A 330 14.89 -3.10 -14.35
C SER A 330 13.97 -3.10 -15.58
N THR A 331 12.82 -3.77 -15.52
CA THR A 331 11.92 -3.91 -16.70
C THR A 331 10.54 -3.31 -16.51
N GLY A 332 10.05 -3.17 -15.28
CA GLY A 332 8.70 -2.69 -14.98
C GLY A 332 7.62 -3.72 -15.25
N ASP A 333 7.97 -5.00 -15.34
CA ASP A 333 6.98 -6.08 -15.46
C ASP A 333 6.19 -6.22 -14.16
N ALA A 334 4.87 -6.19 -14.27
CA ALA A 334 3.93 -6.36 -13.17
C ALA A 334 2.62 -6.94 -13.70
N LEU A 335 1.86 -7.62 -12.84
CA LEU A 335 0.49 -8.06 -13.12
C LEU A 335 -0.46 -7.41 -12.12
N ARG A 336 -1.62 -6.98 -12.61
CA ARG A 336 -2.71 -6.43 -11.82
C ARG A 336 -3.99 -7.22 -12.14
N VAL A 337 -4.68 -7.72 -11.14
CA VAL A 337 -5.92 -8.51 -11.30
C VAL A 337 -7.05 -7.85 -10.54
N LYS A 338 -8.05 -7.31 -11.24
CA LYS A 338 -9.28 -6.81 -10.61
C LYS A 338 -10.07 -7.97 -10.01
N LEU A 339 -10.42 -7.86 -8.74
CA LEU A 339 -11.17 -8.90 -8.06
C LEU A 339 -12.65 -8.91 -8.49
N PRO A 340 -13.23 -10.09 -8.79
CA PRO A 340 -14.64 -10.21 -9.15
C PRO A 340 -15.55 -10.20 -7.92
N GLY A 341 -16.84 -10.01 -8.15
CA GLY A 341 -17.89 -10.18 -7.13
C GLY A 341 -18.08 -9.03 -6.13
N ILE A 342 -17.14 -8.08 -6.05
CA ILE A 342 -17.32 -6.86 -5.26
C ILE A 342 -18.43 -5.99 -5.87
N ARG A 343 -19.33 -5.49 -5.03
CA ARG A 343 -20.47 -4.68 -5.47
C ARG A 343 -20.03 -3.29 -5.93
N ASP A 344 -20.73 -2.72 -6.91
CA ASP A 344 -20.43 -1.39 -7.48
C ASP A 344 -20.46 -0.21 -6.49
N ASN A 345 -21.10 -0.41 -5.33
CA ASN A 345 -21.19 0.59 -4.27
C ASN A 345 -20.28 0.28 -3.08
N GLU A 346 -19.33 -0.63 -3.24
CA GLU A 346 -18.23 -0.90 -2.33
C GLU A 346 -16.90 -0.57 -3.04
N TYR A 347 -15.80 -0.42 -2.29
CA TYR A 347 -14.52 -0.11 -2.91
C TYR A 347 -14.05 -1.27 -3.79
N PRO A 348 -13.71 -1.03 -5.07
CA PRO A 348 -13.09 -2.03 -5.92
C PRO A 348 -11.70 -2.37 -5.41
N GLN A 349 -11.23 -3.58 -5.70
CA GLN A 349 -9.93 -4.06 -5.26
C GLN A 349 -9.18 -4.81 -6.36
N TRP A 350 -7.86 -4.78 -6.28
CA TRP A 350 -6.96 -5.43 -7.24
C TRP A 350 -5.78 -6.09 -6.53
N ILE A 351 -5.41 -7.29 -6.94
CA ILE A 351 -4.13 -7.89 -6.55
C ILE A 351 -3.05 -7.42 -7.52
N TRP A 352 -1.93 -6.98 -6.98
CA TRP A 352 -0.71 -6.66 -7.73
C TRP A 352 0.37 -7.67 -7.38
N ILE A 353 1.15 -8.07 -8.39
CA ILE A 353 2.37 -8.87 -8.20
C ILE A 353 3.54 -8.30 -8.99
N GLU A 354 4.70 -8.30 -8.34
CA GLU A 354 5.98 -7.78 -8.82
C GLU A 354 7.05 -8.85 -8.60
N ASN A 355 7.90 -9.10 -9.61
CA ASN A 355 9.07 -9.96 -9.43
C ASN A 355 10.27 -9.10 -9.04
N HIS A 356 10.71 -9.14 -7.79
CA HIS A 356 11.91 -8.43 -7.36
C HIS A 356 13.10 -9.37 -7.40
N GLN A 357 14.17 -8.95 -8.08
CA GLN A 357 15.45 -9.65 -8.04
C GLN A 357 16.42 -9.04 -7.03
N THR A 358 16.05 -7.95 -6.34
CA THR A 358 16.81 -7.30 -5.27
C THR A 358 18.12 -6.66 -5.74
N LYS A 359 18.68 -5.80 -4.89
CA LYS A 359 19.98 -5.15 -5.11
C LYS A 359 21.08 -6.11 -5.57
N ALA A 360 21.06 -7.36 -5.08
CA ALA A 360 22.08 -8.35 -5.40
C ALA A 360 22.13 -8.69 -6.90
N PHE A 361 21.01 -8.59 -7.61
CA PHE A 361 20.93 -8.95 -9.03
C PHE A 361 20.65 -7.76 -9.95
N ASN A 362 19.82 -6.80 -9.53
CA ASN A 362 19.51 -5.62 -10.35
C ASN A 362 20.42 -4.41 -10.07
N GLY A 363 21.20 -4.45 -8.99
CA GLY A 363 22.16 -3.38 -8.63
C GLY A 363 21.53 -2.10 -8.07
N SER A 364 20.20 -1.98 -8.01
CA SER A 364 19.55 -0.81 -7.40
C SER A 364 19.77 -0.81 -5.90
N GLU A 365 20.30 0.28 -5.36
CA GLU A 365 20.52 0.38 -3.91
C GLU A 365 19.22 0.52 -3.10
N PHE A 366 18.09 0.72 -3.78
CA PHE A 366 16.78 0.95 -3.17
C PHE A 366 15.89 -0.29 -3.20
N ASP A 367 16.22 -1.32 -3.98
CA ASP A 367 15.56 -2.63 -3.94
C ASP A 367 16.11 -3.49 -2.79
N THR A 368 15.94 -2.92 -1.59
CA THR A 368 16.47 -3.41 -0.31
C THR A 368 15.49 -3.09 0.81
N PHE A 369 15.57 -3.81 1.93
CA PHE A 369 14.77 -3.51 3.11
C PHE A 369 15.27 -2.26 3.84
N GLN A 370 14.37 -1.61 4.55
CA GLN A 370 14.74 -0.50 5.42
C GLN A 370 15.68 -0.97 6.52
N PHE A 371 16.83 -0.31 6.66
CA PHE A 371 17.94 -0.69 7.53
C PHE A 371 18.63 -2.02 7.19
N ALA A 372 18.65 -2.45 5.92
CA ALA A 372 19.39 -3.65 5.50
C ALA A 372 20.89 -3.64 5.87
N GLU A 373 21.49 -2.48 6.14
CA GLU A 373 22.85 -2.37 6.67
C GLU A 373 23.00 -2.85 8.13
N ALA A 374 21.91 -2.98 8.87
CA ALA A 374 21.91 -3.46 10.24
C ALA A 374 21.94 -4.99 10.26
N LYS A 375 22.92 -5.57 10.96
CA LYS A 375 23.13 -7.05 11.05
C LYS A 375 21.93 -7.86 11.54
N CYS A 376 20.97 -7.22 12.18
CA CYS A 376 19.78 -7.84 12.72
C CYS A 376 18.61 -7.86 11.74
N VAL A 377 18.67 -7.12 10.63
CA VAL A 377 17.64 -7.11 9.58
C VAL A 377 18.05 -8.09 8.50
N ASP A 378 17.09 -8.84 7.97
CA ASP A 378 17.33 -9.77 6.88
C ASP A 378 17.58 -9.03 5.56
N ASP A 379 18.28 -9.67 4.62
CA ASP A 379 18.30 -9.22 3.24
C ASP A 379 16.99 -9.61 2.53
N PRO A 380 16.51 -8.82 1.55
CA PRO A 380 15.42 -9.24 0.68
C PRO A 380 15.81 -10.46 -0.16
N VAL A 381 14.84 -11.31 -0.47
CA VAL A 381 15.03 -12.53 -1.25
C VAL A 381 14.36 -12.39 -2.61
N PRO A 382 15.02 -12.77 -3.72
CA PRO A 382 14.40 -12.75 -5.03
C PRO A 382 13.12 -13.59 -5.09
N GLY A 383 12.05 -13.03 -5.66
CA GLY A 383 10.76 -13.70 -5.72
C GLY A 383 9.60 -12.78 -6.09
N ILE A 384 8.38 -13.31 -5.97
CA ILE A 384 7.17 -12.53 -6.17
C ILE A 384 6.79 -11.81 -4.88
N TYR A 385 6.57 -10.51 -4.98
CA TYR A 385 6.06 -9.63 -3.93
C TYR A 385 4.68 -9.15 -4.36
N ALA A 386 3.71 -9.19 -3.43
CA ALA A 386 2.31 -8.95 -3.76
C ALA A 386 1.64 -7.99 -2.78
N TYR A 387 0.61 -7.28 -3.26
CA TYR A 387 -0.25 -6.44 -2.42
C TYR A 387 -1.66 -6.29 -3.00
N MET A 388 -2.61 -5.97 -2.13
CA MET A 388 -3.96 -5.57 -2.48
C MET A 388 -4.01 -4.06 -2.63
N GLN A 389 -4.54 -3.56 -3.74
CA GLN A 389 -4.99 -2.18 -3.91
C GLN A 389 -6.47 -2.08 -3.56
N VAL A 390 -6.87 -1.05 -2.81
CA VAL A 390 -8.26 -0.66 -2.56
C VAL A 390 -8.50 0.72 -3.16
N ASP A 391 -9.53 0.86 -4.00
CA ASP A 391 -9.87 2.15 -4.64
C ASP A 391 -8.65 2.75 -5.39
N LYS A 392 -8.56 4.08 -5.54
CA LYS A 392 -7.39 4.82 -6.04
C LYS A 392 -6.96 4.49 -7.48
N ASP A 393 -7.89 3.94 -8.27
CA ASP A 393 -7.72 3.67 -9.70
C ASP A 393 -7.98 4.90 -10.59
N ILE A 394 -8.61 5.95 -10.04
CA ILE A 394 -8.90 7.18 -10.78
C ILE A 394 -7.58 7.93 -11.07
N LYS A 395 -7.22 7.95 -12.36
CA LYS A 395 -6.04 8.63 -12.92
C LYS A 395 -6.37 9.91 -13.71
N GLU A 396 -7.64 10.27 -13.81
CA GLU A 396 -8.06 11.50 -14.49
C GLU A 396 -9.28 12.19 -13.84
N GLY A 397 -9.47 13.48 -14.18
CA GLY A 397 -10.61 14.29 -13.76
C GLY A 397 -10.50 14.89 -12.36
N SER A 398 -11.58 15.52 -11.88
CA SER A 398 -11.58 16.33 -10.65
C SER A 398 -11.36 15.55 -9.36
N LYS A 399 -11.54 14.22 -9.39
CA LYS A 399 -11.32 13.31 -8.25
C LYS A 399 -9.91 12.72 -8.22
N LEU A 400 -9.04 13.07 -9.16
CA LEU A 400 -7.70 12.53 -9.33
C LEU A 400 -6.90 12.45 -8.03
N TYR A 401 -6.91 13.50 -7.22
CA TYR A 401 -6.14 13.58 -5.96
C TYR A 401 -7.01 13.37 -4.70
N SER A 402 -8.18 12.76 -4.84
CA SER A 402 -9.08 12.44 -3.72
C SER A 402 -8.86 11.03 -3.15
N GLY A 403 -9.72 10.60 -2.21
CA GLY A 403 -9.64 9.29 -1.55
C GLY A 403 -8.81 9.28 -0.26
N TYR A 404 -8.65 8.10 0.34
CA TYR A 404 -8.03 7.90 1.66
C TYR A 404 -6.60 7.33 1.55
N GLY A 405 -5.85 7.38 2.66
CA GLY A 405 -4.51 6.77 2.76
C GLY A 405 -4.57 5.26 2.98
N ASP A 406 -3.42 4.60 2.96
CA ASP A 406 -3.28 3.15 3.16
C ASP A 406 -4.16 2.34 2.19
N TYR A 407 -4.10 2.67 0.90
CA TYR A 407 -4.82 1.97 -0.17
C TYR A 407 -4.05 0.79 -0.76
N ILE A 408 -2.83 0.55 -0.30
CA ILE A 408 -2.02 -0.64 -0.64
C ILE A 408 -1.77 -1.41 0.66
N ARG A 409 -2.19 -2.68 0.68
CA ARG A 409 -2.02 -3.61 1.79
C ARG A 409 -1.22 -4.83 1.33
N PRO A 410 -0.01 -5.07 1.87
CA PRO A 410 0.81 -6.21 1.47
C PRO A 410 0.10 -7.56 1.58
N ILE A 411 0.47 -8.47 0.69
CA ILE A 411 0.09 -9.88 0.69
C ILE A 411 1.39 -10.67 0.82
N PRO A 412 1.94 -10.85 2.04
CA PRO A 412 3.22 -11.55 2.19
C PRO A 412 3.04 -13.07 2.14
N ALA A 413 4.06 -13.77 1.63
CA ALA A 413 4.09 -15.24 1.55
C ALA A 413 3.93 -15.94 2.89
N THR A 414 4.24 -15.25 4.00
CA THR A 414 4.02 -15.72 5.37
C THR A 414 2.55 -15.87 5.75
N GLY A 415 1.64 -15.22 5.03
CA GLY A 415 0.21 -15.26 5.32
C GLY A 415 -0.22 -14.34 6.46
N MET A 416 -1.48 -14.51 6.83
CA MET A 416 -2.20 -13.69 7.79
C MET A 416 -2.61 -14.51 9.02
N TYR A 417 -2.58 -13.86 10.18
CA TYR A 417 -2.78 -14.49 11.48
C TYR A 417 -3.62 -13.62 12.41
N ASP A 418 -4.33 -14.29 13.30
CA ASP A 418 -4.75 -13.72 14.57
C ASP A 418 -3.54 -13.76 15.51
N PHE A 419 -2.76 -12.68 15.58
CA PHE A 419 -1.52 -12.64 16.37
C PHE A 419 -1.78 -12.73 17.88
N VAL A 420 -0.92 -13.47 18.57
CA VAL A 420 -0.87 -13.49 20.04
C VAL A 420 0.23 -12.56 20.51
N PHE A 421 -0.08 -11.64 21.42
CA PHE A 421 0.88 -10.68 21.96
C PHE A 421 1.24 -11.01 23.41
N SER A 422 2.50 -10.78 23.79
CA SER A 422 2.92 -10.86 25.19
C SER A 422 2.43 -9.68 26.00
N GLU A 423 2.04 -9.93 27.26
CA GLU A 423 1.77 -8.85 28.21
C GLU A 423 3.04 -8.08 28.56
N GLU A 424 4.15 -8.82 28.76
CA GLU A 424 5.46 -8.24 29.03
C GLU A 424 6.06 -7.57 27.79
N LYS A 425 6.67 -6.40 28.00
CA LYS A 425 7.51 -5.72 27.00
C LYS A 425 8.97 -6.09 27.23
N ILE A 426 9.65 -6.48 26.16
CA ILE A 426 11.07 -6.78 26.19
C ILE A 426 11.84 -5.78 25.32
N PRO A 427 13.09 -5.43 25.68
CA PRO A 427 13.91 -4.54 24.85
C PRO A 427 14.16 -5.14 23.46
N ASN A 428 13.88 -4.36 22.42
CA ASN A 428 14.33 -4.69 21.07
C ASN A 428 15.87 -4.75 21.05
N ARG A 429 16.47 -5.79 20.48
CA ARG A 429 17.94 -5.91 20.37
C ARG A 429 18.49 -5.54 18.99
N CYS A 430 17.61 -5.07 18.10
CA CYS A 430 17.99 -4.59 16.77
C CYS A 430 18.24 -3.07 16.81
N ILE A 431 17.35 -2.26 16.22
CA ILE A 431 17.47 -0.80 16.21
C ILE A 431 16.81 -0.16 17.45
N ASN A 432 17.38 0.93 17.98
CA ASN A 432 16.83 1.84 19.01
C ASN A 432 16.55 1.32 20.44
N SER A 433 16.69 0.02 20.70
CA SER A 433 16.54 -0.62 22.02
C SER A 433 15.23 -0.35 22.80
N LYS A 434 14.17 0.12 22.14
CA LYS A 434 12.89 0.42 22.80
C LYS A 434 12.20 -0.88 23.27
N PRO A 435 11.61 -0.90 24.48
CA PRO A 435 10.79 -2.02 24.93
C PRO A 435 9.52 -2.17 24.08
N MET A 436 9.26 -3.39 23.59
CA MET A 436 8.12 -3.72 22.74
C MET A 436 7.44 -5.02 23.19
N GLN A 437 6.14 -5.15 22.95
CA GLN A 437 5.43 -6.42 23.10
C GLN A 437 5.91 -7.36 22.00
N SER A 438 6.23 -8.61 22.35
CA SER A 438 6.50 -9.64 21.35
C SER A 438 5.19 -10.18 20.79
N PHE A 439 5.23 -10.67 19.56
CA PHE A 439 4.10 -11.33 18.92
C PHE A 439 4.45 -12.78 18.56
N ALA A 440 3.45 -13.64 18.37
CA ALA A 440 3.65 -15.01 17.90
C ALA A 440 2.72 -15.35 16.73
N ARG A 441 3.25 -16.02 15.70
CA ARG A 441 2.49 -16.68 14.63
C ARG A 441 2.14 -18.10 15.07
N VAL A 442 0.92 -18.30 15.56
CA VAL A 442 0.43 -19.62 15.94
C VAL A 442 -0.24 -20.29 14.73
N PRO A 443 0.21 -21.47 14.25
CA PRO A 443 -0.35 -22.10 13.05
C PRO A 443 -1.87 -22.34 13.10
N SER A 444 -2.44 -22.67 14.26
CA SER A 444 -3.88 -22.85 14.43
C SER A 444 -4.68 -21.54 14.37
N LEU A 445 -4.00 -20.40 14.45
CA LEU A 445 -4.58 -19.05 14.40
C LEU A 445 -4.32 -18.36 13.06
N GLN A 446 -3.97 -19.12 12.02
CA GLN A 446 -4.02 -18.60 10.65
C GLN A 446 -5.42 -18.05 10.36
N ASN A 447 -5.47 -16.90 9.71
CA ASN A 447 -6.71 -16.21 9.35
C ASN A 447 -6.51 -15.53 7.99
N ALA A 448 -6.71 -16.30 6.92
CA ALA A 448 -6.38 -15.88 5.57
C ALA A 448 -7.27 -14.78 4.99
N LEU A 449 -8.43 -14.50 5.60
CA LEU A 449 -9.43 -13.56 5.08
C LEU A 449 -9.38 -12.20 5.78
N THR A 450 -9.25 -12.19 7.10
CA THR A 450 -9.30 -10.96 7.90
C THR A 450 -8.09 -10.77 8.81
N GLY A 451 -7.18 -11.74 8.86
CA GLY A 451 -6.02 -11.71 9.76
C GLY A 451 -5.06 -10.56 9.45
N ASN A 452 -4.16 -10.31 10.40
CA ASN A 452 -3.08 -9.37 10.21
C ASN A 452 -1.82 -10.03 9.66
N HIS A 453 -0.95 -9.25 9.01
CA HIS A 453 0.40 -9.68 8.65
C HIS A 453 1.48 -8.84 9.35
N MET A 454 2.73 -9.33 9.34
CA MET A 454 3.82 -8.74 10.14
C MET A 454 4.27 -7.34 9.69
N LEU A 455 3.83 -6.87 8.52
CA LEU A 455 4.11 -5.52 8.03
C LEU A 455 3.10 -4.48 8.52
N GLU A 456 2.05 -4.89 9.23
CA GLU A 456 1.05 -3.98 9.77
C GLU A 456 1.33 -3.65 11.23
N PHE A 457 0.62 -2.66 11.77
CA PHE A 457 0.52 -2.44 13.22
C PHE A 457 -0.87 -2.84 13.72
N PRO A 458 -1.08 -4.11 14.14
CA PRO A 458 -2.35 -4.57 14.69
C PRO A 458 -2.78 -3.74 15.90
N VAL A 459 -4.06 -3.40 15.97
CA VAL A 459 -4.62 -2.57 17.05
C VAL A 459 -5.35 -3.42 18.09
N GLY A 460 -5.39 -2.92 19.33
CA GLY A 460 -6.19 -3.50 20.42
C GLY A 460 -6.66 -2.40 21.39
N ASP A 461 -7.53 -2.75 22.33
CA ASP A 461 -8.05 -1.81 23.35
C ASP A 461 -7.05 -1.72 24.51
N LEU A 462 -5.99 -0.95 24.31
CA LEU A 462 -4.87 -0.87 25.25
C LEU A 462 -5.20 0.00 26.48
N ASN A 463 -6.22 0.85 26.36
CA ASN A 463 -6.66 1.73 27.45
C ASN A 463 -7.96 1.25 28.13
N GLY A 464 -8.60 0.19 27.64
CA GLY A 464 -9.78 -0.43 28.23
C GLY A 464 -11.08 0.36 28.05
N ASN A 465 -11.16 1.27 27.07
CA ASN A 465 -12.30 2.16 26.89
C ASN A 465 -13.44 1.56 26.03
N GLY A 466 -13.28 0.32 25.53
CA GLY A 466 -14.26 -0.35 24.68
C GLY A 466 -14.25 0.09 23.22
N SER A 467 -13.18 0.76 22.79
CA SER A 467 -12.92 1.16 21.40
C SER A 467 -11.45 0.98 21.05
N ILE A 468 -11.13 0.90 19.76
CA ILE A 468 -9.76 0.79 19.26
C ILE A 468 -9.48 1.84 18.19
N SER A 469 -8.22 2.26 18.10
CA SER A 469 -7.75 3.23 17.12
C SER A 469 -6.31 2.95 16.67
N SER A 470 -5.89 3.63 15.60
CA SER A 470 -4.50 3.60 15.10
C SER A 470 -3.46 3.95 16.18
N LYS A 471 -3.83 4.77 17.18
CA LYS A 471 -2.96 5.15 18.32
C LYS A 471 -2.62 4.00 19.24
N GLU A 472 -3.33 2.89 19.13
CA GLU A 472 -3.15 1.66 19.92
C GLU A 472 -2.52 0.54 19.07
N GLY A 473 -1.92 0.89 17.93
CA GLY A 473 -1.18 -0.03 17.08
C GLY A 473 0.03 -0.63 17.79
N ARG A 474 0.21 -1.94 17.64
CA ARG A 474 1.34 -2.71 18.15
C ARG A 474 2.38 -2.89 17.04
N ILE A 475 3.62 -2.53 17.31
CA ILE A 475 4.72 -2.65 16.36
C ILE A 475 5.21 -4.10 16.32
N MET A 476 5.23 -4.70 15.13
CA MET A 476 5.65 -6.08 14.90
C MET A 476 7.17 -6.20 14.80
N ALA A 477 7.86 -5.93 15.92
CA ALA A 477 9.32 -5.86 15.95
C ALA A 477 10.02 -7.15 16.40
N ILE A 478 9.37 -7.91 17.29
CA ILE A 478 9.97 -9.05 18.00
C ILE A 478 9.03 -10.24 17.90
N GLU A 479 9.46 -11.28 17.20
CA GLU A 479 8.69 -12.52 17.09
C GLU A 479 9.11 -13.50 18.18
N LYS A 480 8.13 -14.12 18.85
CA LYS A 480 8.33 -15.23 19.78
C LYS A 480 8.09 -16.54 19.03
N ILE A 481 9.15 -17.32 18.84
CA ILE A 481 9.14 -18.57 18.06
C ILE A 481 9.16 -19.84 18.92
N GLY A 482 9.38 -19.69 20.22
CA GLY A 482 9.40 -20.77 21.19
C GLY A 482 8.98 -20.30 22.57
N LYS A 483 9.04 -21.19 23.58
CA LYS A 483 8.63 -20.86 24.95
C LYS A 483 9.38 -19.63 25.50
N ASP A 484 10.69 -19.60 25.25
CA ASP A 484 11.62 -18.56 25.73
C ASP A 484 12.57 -18.09 24.61
N GLU A 485 12.16 -18.27 23.34
CA GLU A 485 12.97 -17.94 22.16
C GLU A 485 12.36 -16.80 21.37
N TYR A 486 13.18 -15.79 21.07
CA TYR A 486 12.78 -14.53 20.42
C TYR A 486 13.68 -14.19 19.25
N VAL A 487 13.07 -13.67 18.18
CA VAL A 487 13.73 -13.20 16.96
C VAL A 487 13.57 -11.69 16.86
N TYR A 488 14.69 -10.98 16.77
CA TYR A 488 14.75 -9.51 16.76
C TYR A 488 15.10 -8.98 15.37
N ARG A 489 14.22 -9.20 14.38
CA ARG A 489 14.46 -8.89 12.97
C ARG A 489 13.68 -7.72 12.39
N LEU A 490 12.83 -7.07 13.20
CA LEU A 490 11.98 -5.96 12.75
C LEU A 490 11.14 -6.31 11.50
N PRO A 491 10.38 -7.43 11.49
CA PRO A 491 9.70 -7.87 10.29
C PRO A 491 8.71 -6.84 9.73
N TYR A 492 8.27 -5.85 10.52
CA TYR A 492 7.49 -4.71 10.02
C TYR A 492 8.21 -3.80 9.00
N LEU A 493 9.54 -3.82 8.99
CA LEU A 493 10.41 -3.13 8.02
C LEU A 493 10.93 -4.07 6.92
N GLY A 494 10.39 -5.28 6.89
CA GLY A 494 10.73 -6.30 5.93
C GLY A 494 11.41 -7.52 6.55
N HIS A 495 11.17 -8.67 5.92
CA HIS A 495 11.70 -9.96 6.31
C HIS A 495 11.80 -10.87 5.08
N SER A 496 12.80 -11.74 5.06
CA SER A 496 13.13 -12.60 3.91
C SER A 496 11.98 -13.54 3.50
N ASP A 497 11.19 -14.01 4.47
CA ASP A 497 10.07 -14.94 4.26
C ASP A 497 8.80 -14.27 3.66
N MET A 498 8.83 -12.98 3.35
CA MET A 498 7.68 -12.30 2.72
C MET A 498 7.52 -12.61 1.23
N ALA A 499 8.60 -13.04 0.56
CA ALA A 499 8.61 -13.29 -0.88
C ALA A 499 8.01 -14.67 -1.20
N PHE A 500 7.16 -14.74 -2.22
CA PHE A 500 6.72 -16.02 -2.77
C PHE A 500 7.82 -16.60 -3.66
N THR A 501 8.13 -17.88 -3.45
CA THR A 501 9.22 -18.58 -4.11
C THR A 501 8.80 -20.03 -4.41
N MET A 502 9.48 -20.68 -5.35
CA MET A 502 9.21 -22.09 -5.68
C MET A 502 9.40 -23.06 -4.50
N ASP A 503 10.38 -22.78 -3.64
CA ASP A 503 10.71 -23.62 -2.47
C ASP A 503 9.90 -23.24 -1.21
N GLY A 504 9.16 -22.13 -1.27
CA GLY A 504 8.33 -21.61 -0.19
C GLY A 504 6.85 -21.62 -0.53
N ASN A 505 6.14 -20.58 -0.09
CA ASN A 505 4.78 -20.35 -0.55
C ASN A 505 4.82 -19.86 -2.01
N ASN A 506 4.08 -20.51 -2.90
CA ASN A 506 4.12 -20.24 -4.33
C ASN A 506 2.73 -19.99 -4.94
N GLU A 507 1.69 -19.84 -4.12
CA GLU A 507 0.31 -19.75 -4.57
C GLU A 507 -0.54 -18.81 -3.71
N ILE A 508 -1.35 -17.98 -4.37
CA ILE A 508 -2.40 -17.16 -3.76
C ILE A 508 -3.73 -17.59 -4.40
N GLY A 509 -4.69 -18.05 -3.60
CA GLY A 509 -5.98 -18.56 -4.05
C GLY A 509 -7.04 -18.61 -2.95
N ILE A 510 -8.20 -19.21 -3.23
CA ILE A 510 -9.34 -19.24 -2.30
C ILE A 510 -9.04 -19.96 -0.98
N GLY A 511 -8.29 -21.06 -1.03
CA GLY A 511 -7.94 -21.91 0.12
C GLY A 511 -6.54 -21.68 0.71
N THR A 512 -5.76 -20.74 0.18
CA THR A 512 -4.38 -20.49 0.64
C THR A 512 -4.33 -19.45 1.75
N ASN A 513 -3.18 -19.37 2.43
CA ASN A 513 -2.84 -18.26 3.32
C ASN A 513 -1.51 -17.64 2.84
N PRO A 514 -1.51 -16.39 2.32
CA PRO A 514 -2.66 -15.47 2.22
C PRO A 514 -3.64 -15.88 1.10
N SER A 515 -4.85 -15.32 1.11
CA SER A 515 -5.93 -15.63 0.17
C SER A 515 -6.04 -14.60 -0.97
N ALA A 516 -6.60 -15.00 -2.12
CA ALA A 516 -6.93 -14.11 -3.24
C ALA A 516 -8.27 -13.35 -3.07
N ASN A 517 -9.02 -13.62 -1.99
CA ASN A 517 -10.29 -12.97 -1.73
C ASN A 517 -10.11 -11.48 -1.42
N ASN A 518 -11.18 -10.69 -1.60
CA ASN A 518 -11.12 -9.27 -1.28
C ASN A 518 -10.84 -9.04 0.20
N MET A 519 -10.16 -7.95 0.51
CA MET A 519 -9.85 -7.58 1.87
C MET A 519 -10.97 -6.77 2.50
N TYR A 520 -11.05 -6.90 3.81
CA TYR A 520 -11.97 -6.12 4.61
C TYR A 520 -11.52 -4.66 4.68
N THR A 521 -12.43 -3.72 4.45
CA THR A 521 -12.15 -2.29 4.63
C THR A 521 -13.05 -1.70 5.70
N LEU A 522 -12.48 -0.77 6.48
CA LEU A 522 -13.22 0.08 7.39
C LEU A 522 -12.50 1.41 7.43
N VAL A 523 -13.04 2.38 6.69
CA VAL A 523 -12.53 3.74 6.65
C VAL A 523 -12.55 4.31 8.07
N SER A 524 -11.37 4.35 8.68
CA SER A 524 -11.19 4.73 10.07
C SER A 524 -10.83 6.22 10.11
N ALA A 525 -11.67 7.03 10.77
CA ALA A 525 -11.30 8.38 11.16
C ALA A 525 -10.76 8.33 12.59
N GLU A 526 -9.61 8.95 12.85
CA GLU A 526 -9.19 9.17 14.22
C GLU A 526 -10.26 9.98 14.97
N PRO A 527 -10.64 9.58 16.20
CA PRO A 527 -11.41 10.43 17.08
C PRO A 527 -10.69 11.79 17.26
N GLY A 528 -11.33 12.89 16.84
CA GLY A 528 -10.83 14.25 17.04
C GLY A 528 -10.14 14.93 15.84
N THR A 529 -10.06 14.29 14.67
CA THR A 529 -9.69 15.00 13.43
C THR A 529 -10.88 15.82 12.92
N ARG A 530 -10.65 17.03 12.35
CA ARG A 530 -11.73 17.84 11.74
C ARG A 530 -12.33 17.03 10.58
N GLY A 531 -13.53 16.50 10.79
CA GLY A 531 -14.19 15.54 9.90
C GLY A 531 -14.53 14.20 10.57
N GLY A 532 -14.14 14.01 11.84
CA GLY A 532 -14.49 12.89 12.72
C GLY A 532 -15.97 12.81 13.01
N VAL A 533 -16.74 12.52 11.97
CA VAL A 533 -18.05 11.93 12.08
C VAL A 533 -17.83 10.48 11.69
N LEU A 534 -17.62 9.63 12.69
CA LEU A 534 -18.25 8.30 12.66
C LEU A 534 -19.75 8.60 12.47
N GLY A 535 -20.15 8.79 11.21
CA GLY A 535 -21.55 8.88 10.86
C GLY A 535 -22.13 7.57 11.35
N LYS A 536 -23.07 7.67 12.30
CA LYS A 536 -23.82 6.57 12.92
C LYS A 536 -23.70 5.35 12.02
N ASP A 537 -22.74 4.49 12.39
CA ASP A 537 -22.37 3.21 11.81
C ASP A 537 -20.88 3.10 11.45
N GLY A 538 -20.25 3.91 10.58
CA GLY A 538 -18.91 3.57 10.04
C GLY A 538 -18.86 2.23 9.25
N PHE A 539 -19.89 1.39 9.39
CA PHE A 539 -20.20 0.15 8.68
C PHE A 539 -20.89 0.40 7.33
N GLY A 540 -21.10 1.66 6.95
CA GLY A 540 -21.78 2.04 5.72
C GLY A 540 -20.92 1.82 4.47
N LYS A 541 -21.59 1.68 3.33
CA LYS A 541 -20.96 1.75 2.01
C LYS A 541 -20.18 3.05 1.86
N PRO A 542 -19.03 3.05 1.15
CA PRO A 542 -18.54 1.97 0.29
C PRO A 542 -17.55 0.98 0.95
N ASN A 543 -17.53 0.83 2.28
CA ASN A 543 -16.65 -0.17 2.90
C ASN A 543 -16.96 -1.62 2.47
N ASN A 544 -15.93 -2.41 2.16
CA ASN A 544 -16.04 -3.85 1.97
C ASN A 544 -16.14 -4.56 3.33
N ARG A 545 -17.37 -4.70 3.83
CA ARG A 545 -17.67 -5.40 5.11
C ARG A 545 -18.03 -6.88 4.91
N ILE A 546 -17.85 -7.38 3.69
CA ILE A 546 -18.13 -8.74 3.26
C ILE A 546 -16.91 -9.25 2.50
N ILE A 547 -16.53 -10.49 2.79
CA ILE A 547 -15.57 -11.23 1.99
C ILE A 547 -16.34 -12.00 0.92
N PHE A 548 -16.19 -11.61 -0.34
CA PHE A 548 -16.68 -12.34 -1.49
C PHE A 548 -15.65 -13.38 -1.87
N LEU A 549 -16.04 -14.65 -1.74
CA LEU A 549 -15.23 -15.74 -2.24
C LEU A 549 -15.15 -15.65 -3.77
N ASN A 550 -13.93 -15.68 -4.28
CA ASN A 550 -13.66 -15.65 -5.71
C ASN A 550 -12.76 -16.82 -6.12
N GLY A 551 -12.78 -17.12 -7.42
CA GLY A 551 -11.98 -18.19 -8.00
C GLY A 551 -10.62 -17.73 -8.53
N VAL A 552 -10.12 -16.55 -8.15
CA VAL A 552 -8.80 -16.09 -8.61
C VAL A 552 -7.72 -16.96 -7.99
N SER A 553 -6.80 -17.45 -8.81
CA SER A 553 -5.57 -18.12 -8.38
C SER A 553 -4.38 -17.56 -9.14
N ILE A 554 -3.30 -17.31 -8.42
CA ILE A 554 -2.01 -16.87 -8.94
C ILE A 554 -0.96 -17.84 -8.41
N LYS A 555 -0.27 -18.55 -9.31
CA LYS A 555 0.68 -19.60 -8.93
C LYS A 555 2.00 -19.49 -9.67
N ILE A 556 3.11 -19.58 -8.95
CA ILE A 556 4.42 -19.72 -9.56
C ILE A 556 4.55 -21.14 -10.12
N LEU A 557 4.84 -21.23 -11.42
CA LEU A 557 5.07 -22.50 -12.11
C LEU A 557 6.55 -22.85 -12.16
N GLU A 558 7.41 -21.87 -12.38
CA GLU A 558 8.83 -22.09 -12.66
C GLU A 558 9.67 -20.82 -12.47
N ASN A 559 10.90 -20.99 -11.96
CA ASN A 559 11.96 -19.99 -12.05
C ASN A 559 12.77 -20.22 -13.33
N LEU A 560 12.84 -19.21 -14.19
CA LEU A 560 13.56 -19.25 -15.45
C LEU A 560 14.93 -18.57 -15.32
N SER A 561 15.80 -18.79 -16.32
CA SER A 561 17.12 -18.17 -16.38
C SER A 561 17.06 -16.63 -16.30
N GLY A 562 18.03 -16.03 -15.61
CA GLY A 562 18.14 -14.57 -15.48
C GLY A 562 17.08 -13.96 -14.55
N GLY A 563 16.59 -14.73 -13.57
CA GLY A 563 15.70 -14.23 -12.53
C GLY A 563 14.24 -14.03 -12.96
N LYS A 564 13.84 -14.55 -14.12
CA LYS A 564 12.45 -14.41 -14.60
C LYS A 564 11.58 -15.47 -13.92
N ILE A 565 10.32 -15.14 -13.65
CA ILE A 565 9.38 -16.05 -12.99
C ILE A 565 8.17 -16.28 -13.89
N LYS A 566 7.83 -17.55 -14.11
CA LYS A 566 6.63 -17.97 -14.83
C LYS A 566 5.49 -18.12 -13.84
N VAL A 567 4.40 -17.38 -14.06
CA VAL A 567 3.22 -17.34 -13.21
C VAL A 567 1.98 -17.72 -14.02
N GLU A 568 1.13 -18.56 -13.45
CA GLU A 568 -0.20 -18.87 -13.96
C GLU A 568 -1.25 -18.04 -13.24
N VAL A 569 -2.14 -17.40 -13.99
CA VAL A 569 -3.35 -16.75 -13.48
C VAL A 569 -4.55 -17.53 -13.98
N LYS A 570 -5.38 -18.00 -13.06
CA LYS A 570 -6.65 -18.69 -13.35
C LYS A 570 -7.79 -18.02 -12.61
N PHE A 571 -8.98 -18.12 -13.17
CA PHE A 571 -10.23 -17.77 -12.54
C PHE A 571 -11.06 -19.05 -12.32
N ASN A 572 -12.19 -18.92 -11.64
CA ASN A 572 -13.08 -20.04 -11.30
C ASN A 572 -12.41 -21.21 -10.56
N GLN A 573 -11.30 -20.98 -9.86
CA GLN A 573 -10.65 -21.98 -9.00
C GLN A 573 -11.39 -22.09 -7.66
N THR A 574 -12.27 -23.09 -7.55
CA THR A 574 -13.17 -23.27 -6.40
C THR A 574 -12.66 -24.29 -5.36
N GLU A 575 -11.43 -24.74 -5.50
CA GLU A 575 -10.89 -25.85 -4.70
C GLU A 575 -10.09 -25.39 -3.47
N ILE A 576 -10.40 -26.00 -2.33
CA ILE A 576 -9.59 -26.00 -1.11
C ILE A 576 -8.95 -27.37 -0.98
N SER A 577 -7.62 -27.40 -1.07
CA SER A 577 -6.82 -28.63 -1.08
C SER A 577 -5.88 -28.77 0.11
N ARG A 578 -5.99 -27.86 1.09
CA ARG A 578 -5.17 -27.78 2.31
C ARG A 578 -6.03 -27.35 3.48
N ASN A 579 -5.56 -27.59 4.71
CA ASN A 579 -6.29 -27.14 5.88
C ASN A 579 -6.38 -25.62 5.89
N THR A 580 -7.58 -25.10 6.04
CA THR A 580 -7.87 -23.67 5.92
C THR A 580 -8.80 -23.25 7.04
N ARG A 581 -8.47 -22.14 7.70
CA ARG A 581 -9.30 -21.49 8.70
C ARG A 581 -9.81 -20.17 8.13
N TRP A 582 -11.12 -20.01 8.13
CA TRP A 582 -11.78 -18.80 7.67
C TRP A 582 -12.44 -18.09 8.83
N CYS A 583 -12.09 -16.81 8.96
CA CYS A 583 -12.69 -15.90 9.92
C CYS A 583 -13.10 -14.60 9.23
N ALA A 584 -14.36 -14.20 9.35
CA ALA A 584 -14.86 -12.92 8.87
C ALA A 584 -16.30 -12.69 9.35
N ASP A 585 -16.66 -11.43 9.63
CA ASP A 585 -18.04 -11.05 10.02
C ASP A 585 -19.09 -11.58 9.03
N SER A 586 -18.77 -11.58 7.73
CA SER A 586 -19.60 -12.13 6.66
C SER A 586 -18.72 -12.57 5.49
N ILE A 587 -18.93 -13.82 5.07
CA ILE A 587 -18.33 -14.44 3.89
C ILE A 587 -19.49 -14.81 2.96
N VAL A 588 -19.36 -14.48 1.68
CA VAL A 588 -20.35 -14.80 0.65
C VAL A 588 -19.72 -15.72 -0.37
N LEU A 589 -20.31 -16.90 -0.54
CA LEU A 589 -20.04 -17.79 -1.68
C LEU A 589 -21.06 -17.47 -2.78
N PRO A 590 -20.66 -16.82 -3.89
CA PRO A 590 -21.55 -16.62 -5.03
C PRO A 590 -21.75 -17.92 -5.82
N ASN A 591 -22.76 -17.94 -6.69
CA ASN A 591 -22.84 -18.93 -7.76
C ASN A 591 -21.80 -18.56 -8.83
N ILE A 592 -20.80 -19.42 -9.01
CA ILE A 592 -19.67 -19.23 -9.91
C ILE A 592 -20.04 -19.85 -11.26
N ALA A 593 -20.17 -19.00 -12.27
CA ALA A 593 -20.59 -19.41 -13.60
C ALA A 593 -19.68 -20.50 -14.16
N ASN A 594 -20.29 -21.52 -14.76
CA ASN A 594 -19.62 -22.67 -15.39
C ASN A 594 -18.81 -23.57 -14.43
N ALA A 595 -18.89 -23.38 -13.11
CA ALA A 595 -18.35 -24.33 -12.16
C ALA A 595 -19.35 -25.47 -11.91
N GLU A 596 -18.87 -26.71 -11.81
CA GLU A 596 -19.69 -27.84 -11.36
C GLU A 596 -20.12 -27.66 -9.90
N TYR A 597 -19.17 -27.18 -9.09
CA TYR A 597 -19.32 -26.83 -7.70
C TYR A 597 -18.66 -25.47 -7.43
N ASP A 598 -19.38 -24.60 -6.73
CA ASP A 598 -18.92 -23.26 -6.38
C ASP A 598 -17.86 -23.28 -5.27
N LEU A 599 -17.83 -24.35 -4.47
CA LEU A 599 -16.81 -24.60 -3.48
C LEU A 599 -16.57 -26.11 -3.32
N GLN A 600 -15.30 -26.52 -3.35
CA GLN A 600 -14.90 -27.92 -3.22
C GLN A 600 -13.81 -28.07 -2.16
N ILE A 601 -14.05 -28.86 -1.12
CA ILE A 601 -13.05 -29.21 -0.12
C ILE A 601 -12.51 -30.59 -0.47
N LYS A 602 -11.22 -30.69 -0.82
CA LYS A 602 -10.56 -31.87 -1.38
C LYS A 602 -9.31 -32.27 -0.61
N ASN A 603 -8.68 -33.37 -1.02
CA ASN A 603 -7.37 -33.84 -0.52
C ASN A 603 -7.32 -34.08 1.00
N LYS A 604 -8.42 -34.58 1.59
CA LYS A 604 -8.53 -34.85 3.02
C LYS A 604 -8.32 -33.59 3.88
N SER A 605 -8.58 -32.43 3.31
CA SER A 605 -8.40 -31.15 3.99
C SER A 605 -9.56 -30.82 4.92
N VAL A 606 -9.30 -29.91 5.84
CA VAL A 606 -10.28 -29.37 6.78
C VAL A 606 -10.48 -27.88 6.49
N LEU A 607 -11.71 -27.49 6.18
CA LEU A 607 -12.15 -26.10 6.24
C LEU A 607 -12.80 -25.83 7.61
N THR A 608 -12.27 -24.88 8.36
CA THR A 608 -12.81 -24.46 9.65
C THR A 608 -13.38 -23.05 9.55
N LEU A 609 -14.68 -22.90 9.82
CA LEU A 609 -15.32 -21.62 10.10
C LEU A 609 -15.23 -21.35 11.60
N ASP A 610 -14.50 -20.31 11.98
CA ASP A 610 -14.15 -20.03 13.37
C ASP A 610 -14.28 -18.54 13.73
N GLN A 611 -14.38 -18.23 15.02
CA GLN A 611 -14.29 -16.88 15.56
C GLN A 611 -12.87 -16.33 15.38
N GLY A 612 -12.71 -15.28 14.59
CA GLY A 612 -11.43 -14.57 14.46
C GLY A 612 -11.13 -13.71 15.68
N LEU A 613 -9.85 -13.41 15.91
CA LEU A 613 -9.42 -12.46 16.96
C LEU A 613 -8.95 -11.11 16.38
N THR A 614 -8.62 -11.08 15.08
CA THR A 614 -8.26 -9.84 14.38
C THR A 614 -9.45 -8.89 14.31
N ALA A 615 -9.21 -7.62 14.63
CA ALA A 615 -10.25 -6.61 14.66
C ALA A 615 -10.92 -6.43 13.29
N THR A 616 -12.24 -6.66 13.24
CA THR A 616 -13.11 -6.31 12.12
C THR A 616 -13.98 -5.09 12.46
N ARG A 617 -14.10 -4.69 13.72
CA ARG A 617 -14.80 -3.46 14.16
C ARG A 617 -13.91 -2.62 15.07
N ILE A 618 -14.34 -1.39 15.35
CA ILE A 618 -13.57 -0.45 16.19
C ILE A 618 -14.23 -0.10 17.52
N ILE A 619 -15.49 -0.53 17.72
CA ILE A 619 -16.31 -0.29 18.90
C ILE A 619 -17.17 -1.52 19.17
N ASN A 620 -17.81 -1.56 20.34
CA ASN A 620 -18.73 -2.63 20.74
C ASN A 620 -18.06 -4.02 20.69
N PRO A 621 -17.01 -4.23 21.49
CA PRO A 621 -16.37 -5.53 21.57
C PRO A 621 -17.36 -6.60 22.08
N VAL A 622 -17.11 -7.84 21.71
CA VAL A 622 -17.85 -9.01 22.19
C VAL A 622 -16.96 -9.80 23.15
N GLU A 623 -17.58 -10.52 24.08
CA GLU A 623 -16.87 -11.42 24.98
C GLU A 623 -16.63 -12.76 24.28
N PHE A 624 -15.37 -13.19 24.20
CA PHE A 624 -14.96 -14.49 23.67
C PHE A 624 -13.82 -15.03 24.52
N ASP A 625 -13.98 -16.24 25.04
CA ASP A 625 -13.04 -16.87 25.98
C ASP A 625 -12.59 -15.96 27.14
N LYS A 626 -13.55 -15.19 27.70
CA LYS A 626 -13.36 -14.19 28.78
C LYS A 626 -12.54 -12.95 28.39
N GLU A 627 -12.20 -12.80 27.12
CA GLU A 627 -11.56 -11.60 26.58
C GLU A 627 -12.54 -10.76 25.77
N LYS A 628 -12.31 -9.45 25.74
CA LYS A 628 -13.03 -8.54 24.86
C LYS A 628 -12.33 -8.49 23.51
N ILE A 629 -13.00 -8.98 22.47
CA ILE A 629 -12.48 -8.95 21.10
C ILE A 629 -13.32 -8.06 20.20
N PHE A 630 -12.69 -7.46 19.20
CA PHE A 630 -13.31 -6.57 18.23
C PHE A 630 -13.59 -7.29 16.90
N ALA A 631 -14.10 -8.51 16.99
CA ALA A 631 -14.43 -9.36 15.85
C ALA A 631 -15.77 -10.06 16.07
N SER A 632 -16.56 -10.26 15.02
CA SER A 632 -17.81 -11.02 15.11
C SER A 632 -17.58 -12.52 14.87
N PRO A 633 -18.49 -13.39 15.34
CA PRO A 633 -18.52 -14.78 14.91
C PRO A 633 -18.67 -14.88 13.41
N THR A 634 -18.00 -15.87 12.82
CA THR A 634 -17.93 -16.00 11.37
C THR A 634 -19.24 -16.44 10.77
N GLN A 635 -19.63 -15.87 9.64
CA GLN A 635 -20.85 -16.24 8.94
C GLN A 635 -20.56 -16.49 7.45
N LEU A 636 -20.69 -17.74 7.00
CA LEU A 636 -20.64 -18.10 5.59
C LEU A 636 -22.05 -18.21 5.02
N PHE A 637 -22.33 -17.44 3.97
CA PHE A 637 -23.58 -17.47 3.21
C PHE A 637 -23.34 -18.07 1.83
N ALA A 638 -23.81 -19.31 1.64
CA ALA A 638 -23.91 -19.94 0.34
C ALA A 638 -25.14 -19.38 -0.39
N GLN A 639 -24.91 -18.57 -1.42
CA GLN A 639 -25.96 -17.85 -2.13
C GLN A 639 -26.96 -18.78 -2.82
N GLN A 640 -28.04 -18.20 -3.34
CA GLN A 640 -29.07 -18.96 -4.05
C GLN A 640 -28.45 -19.81 -5.17
N ASN A 641 -28.94 -21.04 -5.31
CA ASN A 641 -28.50 -22.01 -6.33
C ASN A 641 -27.01 -22.41 -6.26
N THR A 642 -26.33 -22.17 -5.14
CA THR A 642 -24.93 -22.58 -4.99
C THR A 642 -24.79 -24.07 -4.69
N LYS A 643 -23.64 -24.65 -5.06
CA LYS A 643 -23.30 -26.07 -4.85
C LYS A 643 -21.96 -26.18 -4.13
N ILE A 644 -21.97 -26.81 -2.96
CA ILE A 644 -20.77 -27.11 -2.16
C ILE A 644 -20.53 -28.61 -2.17
N LEU A 645 -19.28 -29.02 -2.44
CA LEU A 645 -18.83 -30.40 -2.31
C LEU A 645 -17.80 -30.54 -1.19
N ILE A 646 -18.09 -31.40 -0.21
CA ILE A 646 -17.10 -31.89 0.73
C ILE A 646 -16.69 -33.28 0.22
N ASN A 647 -15.54 -33.33 -0.44
CA ASN A 647 -15.06 -34.50 -1.17
C ASN A 647 -14.50 -35.57 -0.21
N GLU A 648 -14.06 -36.70 -0.76
CA GLU A 648 -13.66 -37.89 -0.01
C GLU A 648 -12.75 -37.56 1.17
N LYS A 649 -13.11 -38.06 2.36
CA LYS A 649 -12.35 -37.92 3.63
C LYS A 649 -12.06 -36.48 4.06
N SER A 650 -12.64 -35.49 3.39
CA SER A 650 -12.46 -34.07 3.70
C SER A 650 -13.51 -33.61 4.72
N LYS A 651 -13.30 -32.44 5.31
CA LYS A 651 -14.09 -32.00 6.46
C LYS A 651 -14.40 -30.52 6.41
N VAL A 652 -15.62 -30.16 6.81
CA VAL A 652 -15.97 -28.81 7.21
C VAL A 652 -16.34 -28.80 8.69
N GLN A 653 -15.79 -27.85 9.44
CA GLN A 653 -16.09 -27.61 10.84
C GLN A 653 -16.66 -26.19 11.01
N VAL A 654 -17.78 -26.07 11.72
CA VAL A 654 -18.36 -24.79 12.11
C VAL A 654 -18.34 -24.73 13.63
N ILE A 655 -17.49 -23.84 14.16
CA ILE A 655 -17.17 -23.77 15.59
C ILE A 655 -17.27 -22.36 16.17
N ASN A 656 -17.30 -22.27 17.49
CA ASN A 656 -17.15 -21.02 18.25
C ASN A 656 -18.20 -19.96 17.90
N GLY A 657 -19.47 -20.37 17.79
CA GLY A 657 -20.57 -19.46 17.47
C GLY A 657 -20.69 -19.10 15.99
N SER A 658 -19.86 -19.70 15.14
CA SER A 658 -19.89 -19.46 13.69
C SER A 658 -21.16 -20.03 13.05
N LYS A 659 -21.42 -19.60 11.81
CA LYS A 659 -22.63 -19.93 11.06
C LYS A 659 -22.29 -20.35 9.63
N LEU A 660 -22.92 -21.46 9.20
CA LEU A 660 -23.09 -21.82 7.80
C LEU A 660 -24.55 -21.63 7.41
N ALA A 661 -24.82 -20.78 6.42
CA ALA A 661 -26.15 -20.51 5.91
C ALA A 661 -26.25 -20.90 4.43
N MET A 662 -27.16 -21.82 4.13
CA MET A 662 -27.52 -22.27 2.79
C MET A 662 -28.80 -21.54 2.36
N LEU A 663 -28.69 -20.65 1.37
CA LEU A 663 -29.84 -19.90 0.83
C LEU A 663 -30.62 -20.73 -0.19
N ASP A 664 -31.69 -20.16 -0.74
CA ASP A 664 -32.67 -20.90 -1.53
C ASP A 664 -32.05 -21.77 -2.63
N ASN A 665 -32.52 -23.00 -2.78
CA ASN A 665 -32.05 -23.97 -3.78
C ASN A 665 -30.56 -24.34 -3.72
N SER A 666 -29.83 -23.93 -2.68
CA SER A 666 -28.42 -24.32 -2.54
C SER A 666 -28.29 -25.77 -2.06
N VAL A 667 -27.22 -26.44 -2.49
CA VAL A 667 -26.99 -27.87 -2.25
C VAL A 667 -25.60 -28.07 -1.65
N LEU A 668 -25.52 -28.78 -0.53
CA LEU A 668 -24.26 -29.26 0.02
C LEU A 668 -24.20 -30.77 -0.09
N VAL A 669 -23.13 -31.30 -0.68
CA VAL A 669 -22.91 -32.74 -0.86
C VAL A 669 -21.76 -33.20 0.03
N LEU A 670 -22.03 -34.20 0.87
CA LEU A 670 -21.02 -34.97 1.59
C LEU A 670 -20.72 -36.24 0.79
N ASP A 671 -19.51 -36.32 0.24
CA ASP A 671 -19.04 -37.49 -0.50
C ASP A 671 -18.37 -38.52 0.42
N GLU A 672 -17.94 -39.67 -0.11
CA GLU A 672 -17.45 -40.84 0.64
C GLU A 672 -16.52 -40.50 1.83
N GLU A 673 -16.86 -40.99 3.03
CA GLU A 673 -16.11 -40.76 4.28
C GLU A 673 -15.89 -39.27 4.69
N SER A 674 -16.53 -38.30 4.02
CA SER A 674 -16.44 -36.87 4.35
C SER A 674 -17.27 -36.50 5.58
N LYS A 675 -17.02 -35.31 6.15
CA LYS A 675 -17.69 -34.86 7.38
C LYS A 675 -18.08 -33.39 7.36
N LEU A 676 -19.30 -33.11 7.81
CA LEU A 676 -19.72 -31.76 8.24
C LEU A 676 -20.01 -31.80 9.73
N GLU A 677 -19.30 -30.97 10.50
CA GLU A 677 -19.47 -30.86 11.95
C GLU A 677 -19.95 -29.47 12.35
N ILE A 678 -21.08 -29.40 13.04
CA ILE A 678 -21.59 -28.17 13.67
C ILE A 678 -21.47 -28.34 15.19
N ASP A 679 -20.69 -27.46 15.83
CA ASP A 679 -20.51 -27.51 17.28
C ASP A 679 -21.77 -27.09 18.06
N LYS A 680 -21.65 -27.07 19.39
CA LYS A 680 -22.80 -26.80 20.27
C LYS A 680 -23.27 -25.34 20.21
N THR A 681 -22.37 -24.39 19.96
CA THR A 681 -22.64 -22.95 19.99
C THR A 681 -22.88 -22.37 18.60
N SER A 682 -22.59 -23.14 17.55
CA SER A 682 -22.65 -22.75 16.15
C SER A 682 -23.99 -23.04 15.49
N PHE A 683 -24.17 -22.48 14.30
CA PHE A 683 -25.44 -22.46 13.59
C PHE A 683 -25.32 -23.04 12.19
N LEU A 684 -26.33 -23.84 11.82
CA LEU A 684 -26.61 -24.23 10.44
C LEU A 684 -27.99 -23.69 10.07
N VAL A 685 -28.06 -22.89 9.01
CA VAL A 685 -29.31 -22.30 8.53
C VAL A 685 -29.58 -22.82 7.12
N LEU A 686 -30.79 -23.35 6.90
CA LEU A 686 -31.25 -23.87 5.61
C LEU A 686 -32.50 -23.08 5.21
N SER A 687 -32.48 -22.46 4.03
CA SER A 687 -33.61 -21.70 3.46
C SER A 687 -34.45 -22.59 2.52
N ASN A 688 -35.45 -22.01 1.83
CA ASN A 688 -36.43 -22.79 1.06
C ASN A 688 -35.74 -23.63 -0.02
N GLN A 689 -36.07 -24.93 -0.06
CA GLN A 689 -35.54 -25.89 -1.03
C GLN A 689 -34.01 -26.07 -1.00
N SER A 690 -33.32 -25.50 -0.01
CA SER A 690 -31.92 -25.84 0.25
C SER A 690 -31.83 -27.23 0.88
N LYS A 691 -30.77 -27.97 0.57
CA LYS A 691 -30.62 -29.34 1.06
C LYS A 691 -29.18 -29.80 1.26
N ILE A 692 -29.03 -30.78 2.14
CA ILE A 692 -27.79 -31.50 2.38
C ILE A 692 -27.96 -32.94 1.91
N ILE A 693 -27.06 -33.41 1.05
CA ILE A 693 -27.02 -34.78 0.54
C ILE A 693 -25.85 -35.52 1.19
N VAL A 694 -26.15 -36.63 1.86
CA VAL A 694 -25.18 -37.45 2.60
C VAL A 694 -24.97 -38.78 1.86
N LYS A 695 -23.76 -39.00 1.33
CA LYS A 695 -23.40 -40.19 0.51
C LYS A 695 -22.32 -41.06 1.16
N GLY A 696 -22.30 -42.35 0.81
CA GLY A 696 -21.27 -43.30 1.23
C GLY A 696 -21.21 -43.51 2.74
N LYS A 697 -19.99 -43.50 3.30
CA LYS A 697 -19.76 -43.52 4.76
C LYS A 697 -19.63 -42.11 5.37
N SER A 698 -20.14 -41.08 4.70
CA SER A 698 -20.04 -39.70 5.20
C SER A 698 -20.90 -39.47 6.45
N GLU A 699 -20.55 -38.41 7.19
CA GLU A 699 -21.21 -38.07 8.46
C GLU A 699 -21.58 -36.58 8.54
N LEU A 700 -22.87 -36.31 8.75
CA LEU A 700 -23.36 -35.04 9.26
C LEU A 700 -23.48 -35.13 10.79
N ILE A 701 -22.70 -34.33 11.51
CA ILE A 701 -22.61 -34.34 12.97
C ILE A 701 -23.10 -33.01 13.53
N ILE A 702 -24.17 -33.06 14.32
CA ILE A 702 -24.73 -31.90 15.02
C ILE A 702 -24.54 -32.08 16.52
N ARG A 703 -23.89 -31.12 17.18
CA ARG A 703 -23.70 -31.12 18.65
C ARG A 703 -24.70 -30.23 19.41
N ASN A 704 -25.55 -29.50 18.68
CA ASN A 704 -26.66 -28.75 19.23
C ASN A 704 -27.96 -29.57 19.13
N LYS A 705 -28.52 -29.99 20.27
CA LYS A 705 -29.71 -30.86 20.31
C LYS A 705 -30.92 -30.23 19.63
N THR A 706 -31.19 -28.95 19.89
CA THR A 706 -32.36 -28.26 19.33
C THR A 706 -32.27 -28.17 17.82
N LEU A 707 -31.11 -27.81 17.29
CA LEU A 707 -30.86 -27.78 15.84
C LEU A 707 -31.05 -29.15 15.19
N PHE A 708 -30.58 -30.22 15.84
CA PHE A 708 -30.74 -31.58 15.33
C PHE A 708 -32.20 -32.00 15.18
N GLU A 709 -33.06 -31.72 16.17
CA GLU A 709 -34.48 -32.05 16.08
C GLU A 709 -35.18 -31.24 14.98
N VAL A 710 -34.89 -29.95 14.84
CA VAL A 710 -35.46 -29.10 13.77
C VAL A 710 -35.11 -29.63 12.37
N LEU A 711 -33.85 -30.02 12.15
CA LEU A 711 -33.41 -30.54 10.86
C LEU A 711 -34.10 -31.86 10.48
N LYS A 712 -34.44 -32.69 11.48
CA LYS A 712 -35.23 -33.91 11.25
C LYS A 712 -36.66 -33.61 10.85
N GLU A 713 -37.31 -32.67 11.54
CA GLU A 713 -38.71 -32.31 11.27
C GLU A 713 -38.90 -31.69 9.88
N LEU A 714 -37.93 -30.89 9.43
CA LEU A 714 -38.01 -30.20 8.14
C LEU A 714 -37.69 -31.09 6.92
N ASN A 715 -37.19 -32.31 7.13
CA ASN A 715 -36.81 -33.25 6.06
C ASN A 715 -35.89 -32.67 4.97
N VAL A 716 -34.94 -31.82 5.39
CA VAL A 716 -33.99 -31.09 4.53
C VAL A 716 -32.63 -31.80 4.38
N VAL A 717 -32.48 -32.97 4.99
CA VAL A 717 -31.29 -33.82 4.92
C VAL A 717 -31.65 -35.11 4.18
N GLU A 718 -31.09 -35.28 2.98
CA GLU A 718 -31.24 -36.48 2.16
C GLU A 718 -30.08 -37.44 2.46
N VAL A 719 -30.35 -38.57 3.14
CA VAL A 719 -29.35 -39.60 3.40
C VAL A 719 -29.48 -40.70 2.35
N GLU A 720 -28.63 -40.65 1.32
CA GLU A 720 -28.56 -41.69 0.27
C GLU A 720 -27.83 -42.93 0.80
N SER A 721 -26.68 -42.70 1.44
CA SER A 721 -25.87 -43.68 2.16
C SER A 721 -25.02 -42.90 3.15
N GLY A 722 -25.00 -43.24 4.45
CA GLY A 722 -24.20 -42.52 5.44
C GLY A 722 -24.90 -42.33 6.78
N LYS A 723 -24.42 -41.37 7.58
CA LYS A 723 -24.95 -41.13 8.94
C LYS A 723 -25.28 -39.66 9.17
N PHE A 724 -26.51 -39.42 9.64
CA PHE A 724 -26.90 -38.17 10.28
C PHE A 724 -27.05 -38.40 11.79
N ARG A 725 -26.20 -37.78 12.60
CA ARG A 725 -26.12 -38.09 14.05
C ARG A 725 -26.03 -36.85 14.94
N TYR A 726 -26.67 -36.98 16.10
CA TYR A 726 -26.46 -36.11 17.25
C TYR A 726 -25.32 -36.67 18.11
N CYS A 727 -24.37 -35.80 18.48
CA CYS A 727 -23.31 -36.15 19.43
C CYS A 727 -23.39 -35.20 20.64
N ARG A 728 -23.47 -35.78 21.85
CA ARG A 728 -23.50 -35.01 23.10
C ARG A 728 -22.18 -34.31 23.38
#